data_AF-A0A959I687-F1
#
_entry.id   AF-A0A959I687-F1
#
_cell.length_a   1.000
_cell.length_b   1.000
_cell.length_c   1.000
_cell.angle_alpha   90.00
_cell.angle_beta   90.00
_cell.angle_gamma   90.00
#
_symmetry.space_group_name_H-M   'P 1'
#
loop_
_entity.id
_entity.type
_entity.pdbx_description
1 polymer ?
#
loop_
_entity_poly.entity_id
_entity_poly.type
_entity_poly.pdbx_seq_one_letter_code
_entity_poly.pdbx_strand_id
1 'polypeptide(L)'
;MLEIRGHARGGQGMVTAFEILARMFSRLGDFQVQAFPAFGVERTGAPIQAFLRVAKKEILNRSNIYQPNLVVIFDESLLEQVAVADGLRPEGAVLINTERPPAAFASLAERVFTVPATRIALELGLGSKSLPIVNAAMIGAAARLFEADPVLLQQIVRENVPAKPEANAKAAQMAYNALQGDLQSRRPLLRALQASPKLTGPAWDPPTDETPIDPIEAPYWSSPLSKNKTGNWRLMTPSYQERTPPCNANCPAGTDVRAFVKLAGEGKFREAAQVIDEHNPFPAICGRVCPHFCEQNCNRNPFDDGVNIGAVERFLGDRTDLPLPAPAPIRFSERVAVIGSGPAGLTAALRLRRLGYAVTVYEALPKAGGMMRTGIPKFRLPDEVLDREIDRIVRQGVRIELNRRVTVAELENDFDLVLTAVGSHIGSALQLDNDELVLEGISFLRKFKLQGDHSGVQQGQSVAIIGGGNTAIDVARTVLRLGAIPTIFYRRTRQEMPAIAHEVEEALLEGVRIRYLIAPIALTPRGKKLVLRLQVMRPGEPDESGRRRPVPVPGAERSLLMDHVITAIGQGSDRFAFDGQSVDFRQGRIDWDASVPVFAAGDMAWGGTVTEAIGSGNEVADEIHAFLRELPFEPEATPLQVVQPDEINFAYYLPAPRHWERARYARDLLGDFSERTKGLDEAEVVAETARCLHCGDCYSCGNCINFCPDAAIFVDEAGRLRIDYDYCKGCGICVQECPCSAMQFTLTETAS
;
A
#
# COMPACT_ATOMS: atom_id res chain seq x y z
N MET A 1 37.77 42.11 16.67
CA MET A 1 36.98 40.87 16.80
C MET A 1 37.93 39.72 16.58
N LEU A 2 37.95 38.80 17.54
CA LEU A 2 38.69 37.57 17.48
C LEU A 2 37.85 36.51 16.77
N GLU A 3 38.44 35.86 15.78
CA GLU A 3 37.82 34.78 15.03
C GLU A 3 38.67 33.51 15.14
N ILE A 4 38.07 32.41 15.59
CA ILE A 4 38.73 31.12 15.82
C ILE A 4 38.06 30.06 14.96
N ARG A 5 38.86 29.28 14.22
CA ARG A 5 38.40 28.13 13.43
C ARG A 5 39.00 26.83 13.97
N GLY A 6 38.16 25.90 14.34
CA GLY A 6 38.53 24.56 14.78
C GLY A 6 38.45 23.55 13.64
N HIS A 7 39.38 22.59 13.63
CA HIS A 7 39.34 21.39 12.81
C HIS A 7 39.50 20.15 13.70
N ALA A 8 38.61 19.17 13.53
CA ALA A 8 38.64 17.91 14.27
C ALA A 8 38.05 16.77 13.44
N ARG A 9 38.12 15.54 13.96
CA ARG A 9 37.33 14.42 13.47
C ARG A 9 36.00 14.32 14.23
N GLY A 10 34.93 13.93 13.54
CA GLY A 10 33.64 13.63 14.16
C GLY A 10 33.80 12.65 15.32
N GLY A 11 33.35 13.05 16.52
CA GLY A 11 33.51 12.28 17.77
C GLY A 11 34.60 12.77 18.74
N GLN A 12 35.45 13.73 18.35
CA GLN A 12 36.53 14.26 19.24
C GLN A 12 36.08 15.41 20.17
N GLY A 13 34.79 15.75 20.19
CA GLY A 13 34.22 16.72 21.13
C GLY A 13 34.55 18.19 20.85
N MET A 14 34.96 18.55 19.63
CA MET A 14 35.32 19.93 19.27
C MET A 14 34.17 20.93 19.37
N VAL A 15 32.95 20.54 18.98
CA VAL A 15 31.76 21.43 19.08
C VAL A 15 31.55 21.85 20.53
N THR A 16 31.52 20.87 21.43
CA THR A 16 31.43 21.08 22.88
C THR A 16 32.61 21.93 23.38
N ALA A 17 33.83 21.72 22.87
CA ALA A 17 34.97 22.52 23.24
C ALA A 17 34.81 24.00 22.87
N PHE A 18 34.27 24.30 21.69
CA PHE A 18 34.06 25.67 21.20
C PHE A 18 32.92 26.37 21.96
N GLU A 19 31.86 25.64 22.33
CA GLU A 19 30.82 26.14 23.22
C GLU A 19 31.35 26.49 24.62
N ILE A 20 32.22 25.64 25.17
CA ILE A 20 32.84 25.88 26.48
C ILE A 20 33.82 27.05 26.42
N LEU A 21 34.62 27.16 25.36
CA LEU A 21 35.47 28.32 25.11
C LEU A 21 34.65 29.60 24.99
N ALA A 22 33.48 29.57 24.32
CA ALA A 22 32.57 30.71 24.27
C ALA A 22 32.10 31.13 25.68
N ARG A 23 31.69 30.16 26.52
CA ARG A 23 31.30 30.42 27.92
C ARG A 23 32.46 30.99 28.73
N MET A 24 33.69 30.53 28.49
CA MET A 24 34.90 31.11 29.08
C MET A 24 35.07 32.58 28.71
N PHE A 25 35.00 32.93 27.42
CA PHE A 25 35.11 34.32 27.00
C PHE A 25 33.98 35.20 27.55
N SER A 26 32.75 34.70 27.61
CA SER A 26 31.62 35.41 28.20
C SER A 26 31.79 35.68 29.71
N ARG A 27 32.63 34.90 30.42
CA ARG A 27 32.93 35.10 31.86
C ARG A 27 34.22 35.88 32.11
N LEU A 28 35.14 35.95 31.14
CA LEU A 28 36.42 36.68 31.25
C LEU A 28 36.26 38.20 31.10
N GLY A 29 35.11 38.69 30.61
CA GLY A 29 34.82 40.11 30.49
C GLY A 29 33.51 40.37 29.76
N ASP A 30 33.25 41.64 29.42
CA ASP A 30 32.07 42.07 28.65
C ASP A 30 32.25 41.75 27.16
N PHE A 31 32.19 40.44 26.84
CA PHE A 31 32.33 39.91 25.49
C PHE A 31 31.04 39.24 25.03
N GLN A 32 30.57 39.64 23.86
CA GLN A 32 29.64 38.88 23.05
C GLN A 32 30.39 37.72 22.38
N VAL A 33 29.77 36.55 22.37
CA VAL A 33 30.35 35.32 21.83
C VAL A 33 29.38 34.63 20.89
N GLN A 34 29.91 34.04 19.82
CA GLN A 34 29.13 33.25 18.88
C GLN A 34 29.93 32.00 18.54
N ALA A 35 29.43 30.83 18.97
CA ALA A 35 29.99 29.54 18.62
C ALA A 35 28.98 28.74 17.79
N PHE A 36 29.41 28.15 16.69
CA PHE A 36 28.56 27.30 15.86
C PHE A 36 29.41 26.29 15.07
N PRO A 37 28.89 25.08 14.84
CA PRO A 37 29.58 24.10 14.03
C PRO A 37 29.33 24.29 12.53
N ALA A 38 30.19 23.70 11.71
CA ALA A 38 29.91 23.43 10.29
C ALA A 38 30.29 22.00 9.95
N PHE A 39 29.25 21.20 9.69
CA PHE A 39 29.31 19.82 9.22
C PHE A 39 28.07 19.52 8.37
N GLY A 40 28.20 18.67 7.36
CA GLY A 40 27.12 18.08 6.57
C GLY A 40 26.65 16.73 7.15
N VAL A 41 26.18 15.82 6.30
CA VAL A 41 25.70 14.46 6.68
C VAL A 41 26.83 13.49 7.06
N GLU A 42 27.98 13.99 7.52
CA GLU A 42 29.18 13.17 7.65
C GLU A 42 29.19 12.20 8.85
N ARG A 43 29.81 11.03 8.66
CA ARG A 43 29.92 9.94 9.67
C ARG A 43 31.03 10.22 10.69
N THR A 44 30.99 9.56 11.85
CA THR A 44 32.08 9.56 12.85
C THR A 44 33.45 9.36 12.19
N GLY A 45 34.43 10.20 12.54
CA GLY A 45 35.77 10.18 11.94
C GLY A 45 36.00 11.13 10.76
N ALA A 46 34.95 11.67 10.14
CA ALA A 46 35.07 12.65 9.07
C ALA A 46 35.63 14.00 9.56
N PRO A 47 36.37 14.76 8.73
CA PRO A 47 36.79 16.11 9.05
C PRO A 47 35.58 17.03 9.28
N ILE A 48 35.56 17.73 10.41
CA ILE A 48 34.51 18.69 10.78
C ILE A 48 35.13 20.02 11.17
N GLN A 49 34.33 21.09 11.09
CA GLN A 49 34.73 22.44 11.50
C GLN A 49 33.84 23.00 12.61
N ALA A 50 34.42 23.87 13.42
CA ALA A 50 33.69 24.69 14.37
C ALA A 50 34.25 26.11 14.36
N PHE A 51 33.38 27.08 14.64
CA PHE A 51 33.71 28.49 14.57
C PHE A 51 33.39 29.16 15.90
N LEU A 52 34.26 30.08 16.32
CA LEU A 52 34.05 30.91 17.50
C LEU A 52 34.45 32.36 17.21
N ARG A 53 33.51 33.28 17.40
CA ARG A 53 33.75 34.72 17.37
C ARG A 53 33.64 35.32 18.76
N VAL A 54 34.51 36.28 19.07
CA VAL A 54 34.52 37.02 20.33
C VAL A 54 34.73 38.51 20.06
N ALA A 55 33.82 39.35 20.56
CA ALA A 55 33.86 40.80 20.40
C ALA A 55 33.25 41.54 21.60
N LYS A 56 33.64 42.80 21.84
CA LYS A 56 33.01 43.69 22.84
C LYS A 56 31.70 44.34 22.37
N LYS A 57 31.31 44.10 21.12
CA LYS A 57 30.07 44.61 20.50
C LYS A 57 29.28 43.44 19.95
N GLU A 58 28.01 43.68 19.66
CA GLU A 58 27.12 42.69 19.06
C GLU A 58 27.71 42.07 17.79
N ILE A 59 27.60 40.73 17.70
CA ILE A 59 28.11 39.95 16.57
C ILE A 59 26.94 39.69 15.61
N LEU A 60 26.84 40.48 14.55
CA LEU A 60 25.77 40.36 13.54
C LEU A 60 26.12 39.39 12.41
N ASN A 61 27.41 39.09 12.20
CA ASN A 61 27.86 38.17 11.16
C ASN A 61 27.64 36.72 11.59
N ARG A 62 26.89 35.93 10.80
CA ARG A 62 26.60 34.51 11.03
C ARG A 62 27.27 33.56 10.02
N SER A 63 28.08 34.07 9.10
CA SER A 63 28.77 33.27 8.09
C SER A 63 29.94 32.47 8.68
N ASN A 64 30.43 31.45 7.98
CA ASN A 64 31.64 30.71 8.37
C ASN A 64 32.87 31.63 8.51
N ILE A 65 33.86 31.21 9.31
CA ILE A 65 35.11 31.97 9.48
C ILE A 65 36.11 31.50 8.42
N TYR A 66 36.23 32.29 7.35
CA TYR A 66 37.21 32.05 6.29
C TYR A 66 38.59 32.63 6.62
N GLN A 67 38.64 33.69 7.44
CA GLN A 67 39.89 34.39 7.80
C GLN A 67 40.15 34.39 9.32
N PRO A 68 40.52 33.26 9.93
CA PRO A 68 40.69 33.17 11.37
C PRO A 68 41.93 33.89 11.89
N ASN A 69 41.86 34.38 13.13
CA ASN A 69 43.02 34.78 13.93
C ASN A 69 43.72 33.57 14.56
N LEU A 70 42.95 32.53 14.93
CA LEU A 70 43.48 31.31 15.52
C LEU A 70 42.86 30.09 14.83
N VAL A 71 43.70 29.17 14.39
CA VAL A 71 43.28 27.83 13.95
C VAL A 71 43.60 26.82 15.06
N VAL A 72 42.62 26.01 15.47
CA VAL A 72 42.77 24.99 16.50
C VAL A 72 42.57 23.61 15.90
N ILE A 73 43.57 22.73 16.01
CA ILE A 73 43.61 21.42 15.36
C ILE A 73 43.61 20.35 16.44
N PHE A 74 42.53 19.56 16.49
CA PHE A 74 42.34 18.51 17.50
C PHE A 74 43.06 17.20 17.14
N ASP A 75 43.43 17.02 15.88
CA ASP A 75 44.07 15.82 15.35
C ASP A 75 45.10 16.18 14.27
N GLU A 76 46.37 15.86 14.51
CA GLU A 76 47.49 16.15 13.59
C GLU A 76 47.27 15.54 12.20
N SER A 77 46.60 14.38 12.09
CA SER A 77 46.38 13.70 10.80
C SER A 77 45.53 14.51 9.80
N LEU A 78 44.82 15.54 10.26
CA LEU A 78 44.05 16.44 9.38
C LEU A 78 44.94 17.30 8.50
N LEU A 79 46.20 17.53 8.89
CA LEU A 79 47.17 18.32 8.12
C LEU A 79 47.43 17.74 6.71
N GLU A 80 47.25 16.43 6.55
CA GLU A 80 47.45 15.73 5.27
C GLU A 80 46.17 15.63 4.44
N GLN A 81 45.00 15.91 5.03
CA GLN A 81 43.68 15.64 4.42
C GLN A 81 42.96 16.91 4.00
N VAL A 82 43.15 18.00 4.74
CA VAL A 82 42.46 19.27 4.54
C VAL A 82 43.43 20.43 4.72
N ALA A 83 43.23 21.50 3.93
CA ALA A 83 44.03 22.70 4.01
C ALA A 83 43.64 23.54 5.24
N VAL A 84 44.00 23.06 6.45
CA VAL A 84 43.51 23.60 7.72
C VAL A 84 43.93 25.04 7.99
N ALA A 85 45.05 25.48 7.40
CA ALA A 85 45.62 26.82 7.54
C ALA A 85 45.09 27.82 6.50
N ASP A 86 44.26 27.41 5.54
CA ASP A 86 43.81 28.29 4.46
C ASP A 86 43.04 29.50 4.96
N GLY A 87 43.45 30.68 4.50
CA GLY A 87 42.86 31.95 4.93
C GLY A 87 43.29 32.40 6.34
N LEU A 88 44.19 31.69 7.03
CA LEU A 88 44.78 32.18 8.27
C LEU A 88 45.39 33.57 8.04
N ARG A 89 45.03 34.53 8.89
CA ARG A 89 45.53 35.91 8.76
C ARG A 89 47.06 35.96 8.88
N PRO A 90 47.75 36.94 8.28
CA PRO A 90 49.20 37.07 8.39
C PRO A 90 49.74 37.08 9.83
N GLU A 91 49.01 37.74 10.75
CA GLU A 91 49.33 37.74 12.19
C GLU A 91 48.66 36.60 12.99
N GLY A 92 48.07 35.63 12.30
CA GLY A 92 47.36 34.51 12.89
C GLY A 92 48.27 33.48 13.54
N ALA A 93 47.67 32.60 14.34
CA ALA A 93 48.37 31.52 15.02
C ALA A 93 47.67 30.17 14.82
N VAL A 94 48.42 29.09 15.04
CA VAL A 94 47.91 27.71 14.98
C VAL A 94 48.18 27.02 16.32
N LEU A 95 47.18 26.34 16.88
CA LEU A 95 47.27 25.47 18.05
C LEU A 95 47.02 24.02 17.61
N ILE A 96 47.96 23.11 17.87
CA ILE A 96 47.92 21.73 17.38
C ILE A 96 48.00 20.73 18.54
N ASN A 97 47.11 19.75 18.55
CA ASN A 97 47.24 18.57 19.40
C ASN A 97 48.32 17.62 18.84
N THR A 98 49.51 17.64 19.43
CA THR A 98 50.66 16.82 19.03
C THR A 98 51.73 16.80 20.13
N GLU A 99 52.57 15.76 20.11
CA GLU A 99 53.77 15.67 20.95
C GLU A 99 55.00 16.31 20.29
N ARG A 100 54.92 16.64 19.00
CA ARG A 100 56.02 17.26 18.26
C ARG A 100 56.20 18.72 18.70
N PRO A 101 57.44 19.24 18.71
CA PRO A 101 57.70 20.63 19.08
C PRO A 101 57.16 21.59 18.01
N PRO A 102 56.82 22.84 18.36
CA PRO A 102 56.28 23.83 17.41
C PRO A 102 57.12 24.05 16.15
N ALA A 103 58.46 23.93 16.27
CA ALA A 103 59.39 24.06 15.14
C ALA A 103 59.11 23.06 14.00
N ALA A 104 58.49 21.91 14.30
CA ALA A 104 58.12 20.90 13.31
C ALA A 104 57.02 21.36 12.34
N PHE A 105 56.35 22.47 12.65
CA PHE A 105 55.20 22.99 11.92
C PHE A 105 55.40 24.44 11.45
N ALA A 106 56.64 24.91 11.41
CA ALA A 106 56.98 26.29 11.03
C ALA A 106 56.48 26.68 9.62
N SER A 107 56.19 25.69 8.76
CA SER A 107 55.58 25.90 7.43
C SER A 107 54.10 26.27 7.47
N LEU A 108 53.37 25.98 8.56
CA LEU A 108 51.93 26.24 8.67
C LEU A 108 51.63 27.69 9.07
N ALA A 109 52.43 28.26 9.96
CA ALA A 109 52.33 29.64 10.40
C ALA A 109 53.62 30.09 11.08
N GLU A 110 53.86 31.40 11.11
CA GLU A 110 54.93 32.00 11.91
C GLU A 110 54.73 31.73 13.42
N ARG A 111 53.48 31.57 13.86
CA ARG A 111 53.08 31.40 15.26
C ARG A 111 52.41 30.04 15.44
N VAL A 112 53.17 29.08 15.96
CA VAL A 112 52.66 27.73 16.25
C VAL A 112 52.77 27.42 17.73
N PHE A 113 51.72 26.82 18.26
CA PHE A 113 51.64 26.28 19.60
C PHE A 113 51.26 24.79 19.51
N THR A 114 51.90 23.95 20.32
CA THR A 114 51.60 22.52 20.38
C THR A 114 51.28 22.08 21.79
N VAL A 115 50.41 21.08 21.92
CA VAL A 115 50.02 20.50 23.20
C VAL A 115 49.78 18.99 23.05
N PRO A 116 50.28 18.15 23.97
CA PRO A 116 50.07 16.70 23.90
C PRO A 116 48.69 16.30 24.46
N ALA A 117 47.60 16.86 23.91
CA ALA A 117 46.25 16.70 24.46
C ALA A 117 45.74 15.25 24.38
N THR A 118 46.09 14.49 23.35
CA THR A 118 45.79 13.05 23.26
C THR A 118 46.42 12.26 24.40
N ARG A 119 47.72 12.47 24.68
CA ARG A 119 48.42 11.81 25.78
C ARG A 119 47.79 12.16 27.13
N ILE A 120 47.52 13.44 27.37
CA ILE A 120 46.89 13.93 28.60
C ILE A 120 45.51 13.31 28.80
N ALA A 121 44.69 13.22 27.74
CA ALA A 121 43.38 12.59 27.79
C ALA A 121 43.47 11.09 28.15
N LEU A 122 44.39 10.36 27.52
CA LEU A 122 44.59 8.92 27.78
C LEU A 122 45.11 8.64 29.19
N GLU A 123 46.04 9.44 29.71
CA GLU A 123 46.56 9.33 31.09
C GLU A 123 45.47 9.50 32.14
N LEU A 124 44.46 10.32 31.86
CA LEU A 124 43.33 10.59 32.74
C LEU A 124 42.09 9.73 32.45
N GLY A 125 42.21 8.77 31.52
CA GLY A 125 41.12 7.86 31.14
C GLY A 125 39.94 8.56 30.48
N LEU A 126 40.19 9.62 29.69
CA LEU A 126 39.20 10.37 28.93
C LEU A 126 39.14 9.86 27.48
N GLY A 127 38.11 9.05 27.17
CA GLY A 127 37.96 8.36 25.89
C GLY A 127 38.68 7.01 25.85
N SER A 128 38.87 6.48 24.64
CA SER A 128 39.58 5.22 24.38
C SER A 128 40.85 5.48 23.54
N LYS A 129 41.71 4.47 23.39
CA LYS A 129 42.85 4.56 22.45
C LYS A 129 42.42 4.81 21.00
N SER A 130 41.24 4.33 20.60
CA SER A 130 40.69 4.51 19.25
C SER A 130 39.93 5.82 19.07
N LEU A 131 39.41 6.41 20.14
CA LEU A 131 38.70 7.69 20.13
C LEU A 131 39.00 8.48 21.42
N PRO A 132 40.15 9.15 21.50
CA PRO A 132 40.50 9.96 22.66
C PRO A 132 39.61 11.21 22.73
N ILE A 133 39.12 11.55 23.93
CA ILE A 133 38.28 12.74 24.16
C ILE A 133 39.19 13.86 24.63
N VAL A 134 39.64 14.70 23.70
CA VAL A 134 40.68 15.71 23.94
C VAL A 134 40.15 17.12 24.23
N ASN A 135 38.82 17.30 24.20
CA ASN A 135 38.15 18.59 24.35
C ASN A 135 38.63 19.41 25.55
N ALA A 136 38.65 18.85 26.76
CA ALA A 136 39.05 19.56 27.97
C ALA A 136 40.52 20.00 27.94
N ALA A 137 41.41 19.14 27.46
CA ALA A 137 42.82 19.48 27.27
C ALA A 137 43.00 20.59 26.22
N MET A 138 42.29 20.52 25.09
CA MET A 138 42.36 21.55 24.05
C MET A 138 41.80 22.90 24.52
N ILE A 139 40.74 22.92 25.34
CA ILE A 139 40.23 24.15 25.98
C ILE A 139 41.34 24.76 26.86
N GLY A 140 42.02 23.95 27.67
CA GLY A 140 43.07 24.45 28.56
C GLY A 140 44.27 25.06 27.81
N ALA A 141 44.68 24.43 26.72
CA ALA A 141 45.71 24.96 25.83
C ALA A 141 45.29 26.30 25.20
N ALA A 142 44.06 26.38 24.67
CA ALA A 142 43.53 27.62 24.10
C ALA A 142 43.39 28.72 25.16
N ALA A 143 42.91 28.38 26.36
CA ALA A 143 42.76 29.30 27.48
C ALA A 143 44.09 29.95 27.89
N ARG A 144 45.21 29.20 27.82
CA ARG A 144 46.55 29.74 28.08
C ARG A 144 46.95 30.82 27.08
N LEU A 145 46.53 30.72 25.82
CA LEU A 145 46.83 31.73 24.79
C LEU A 145 46.14 33.07 25.06
N PHE A 146 45.03 33.06 25.79
CA PHE A 146 44.23 34.25 26.09
C PHE A 146 44.35 34.73 27.55
N GLU A 147 45.35 34.25 28.28
CA GLU A 147 45.62 34.66 29.67
C GLU A 147 44.45 34.41 30.62
N ALA A 148 43.62 33.39 30.34
CA ALA A 148 42.54 33.00 31.22
C ALA A 148 43.08 32.45 32.56
N ASP A 149 42.37 32.76 33.65
CA ASP A 149 42.65 32.23 34.98
C ASP A 149 42.44 30.70 34.99
N PRO A 150 43.47 29.89 35.33
CA PRO A 150 43.36 28.44 35.41
C PRO A 150 42.27 27.95 36.39
N VAL A 151 42.00 28.70 37.47
CA VAL A 151 40.97 28.33 38.46
C VAL A 151 39.58 28.48 37.86
N LEU A 152 39.31 29.62 37.21
CA LEU A 152 38.06 29.87 36.49
C LEU A 152 37.85 28.85 35.36
N LEU A 153 38.92 28.53 34.62
CA LEU A 153 38.90 27.52 33.57
C LEU A 153 38.46 26.14 34.12
N GLN A 154 39.06 25.68 35.23
CA GLN A 154 38.68 24.42 35.83
C GLN A 154 37.21 24.41 36.27
N GLN A 155 36.74 25.51 36.87
CA GLN A 155 35.34 25.65 37.27
C GLN A 155 34.40 25.53 36.05
N ILE A 156 34.69 26.26 34.97
CA ILE A 156 33.88 26.23 33.75
C ILE A 156 33.89 24.83 33.14
N VAL A 157 35.04 24.14 33.10
CA VAL A 157 35.09 22.77 32.58
C VAL A 157 34.27 21.80 33.44
N ARG A 158 34.31 21.90 34.78
CA ARG A 158 33.48 21.06 35.67
C ARG A 158 31.98 21.28 35.45
N GLU A 159 31.55 22.53 35.32
CA GLU A 159 30.14 22.90 35.16
C GLU A 159 29.55 22.46 33.81
N ASN A 160 30.40 22.29 32.79
CA ASN A 160 29.95 22.10 31.41
C ASN A 160 30.30 20.74 30.81
N VAL A 161 31.07 19.91 31.51
CA VAL A 161 31.39 18.52 31.10
C VAL A 161 30.96 17.57 32.23
N PRO A 162 29.70 17.06 32.20
CA PRO A 162 29.14 16.27 33.31
C PRO A 162 29.80 14.89 33.46
N ALA A 163 30.39 14.35 32.41
CA ALA A 163 31.10 13.09 32.45
C ALA A 163 32.53 13.29 33.00
N LYS A 164 32.87 12.63 34.12
CA LYS A 164 34.19 12.71 34.78
C LYS A 164 34.69 14.17 34.95
N PRO A 165 33.94 15.04 35.66
CA PRO A 165 34.20 16.47 35.72
C PRO A 165 35.59 16.82 36.30
N GLU A 166 36.04 16.11 37.33
CA GLU A 166 37.37 16.34 37.92
C GLU A 166 38.51 15.90 37.00
N ALA A 167 38.34 14.81 36.26
CA ALA A 167 39.35 14.38 35.29
C ALA A 167 39.45 15.35 34.11
N ASN A 168 38.32 15.89 33.64
CA ASN A 168 38.32 16.92 32.60
C ASN A 168 38.92 18.24 33.08
N ALA A 169 38.60 18.70 34.30
CA ALA A 169 39.22 19.88 34.89
C ALA A 169 40.75 19.72 35.04
N LYS A 170 41.20 18.54 35.48
CA LYS A 170 42.62 18.20 35.57
C LYS A 170 43.28 18.16 34.18
N ALA A 171 42.61 17.61 33.16
CA ALA A 171 43.10 17.59 31.79
C ALA A 171 43.30 19.01 31.22
N ALA A 172 42.33 19.90 31.44
CA ALA A 172 42.44 21.31 31.07
C ALA A 172 43.64 21.99 31.76
N GLN A 173 43.84 21.75 33.06
CA GLN A 173 44.97 22.31 33.80
C GLN A 173 46.32 21.75 33.32
N MET A 174 46.40 20.44 33.07
CA MET A 174 47.61 19.80 32.57
C MET A 174 48.00 20.35 31.20
N ALA A 175 47.02 20.53 30.30
CA ALA A 175 47.25 21.08 28.98
C ALA A 175 47.60 22.58 29.00
N TYR A 176 46.99 23.36 29.91
CA TYR A 176 47.33 24.76 30.14
C TYR A 176 48.82 24.93 30.51
N ASN A 177 49.36 24.01 31.31
CA ASN A 177 50.76 24.00 31.73
C ASN A 177 51.70 23.37 30.71
N ALA A 178 51.21 22.42 29.91
CA ALA A 178 51.99 21.67 28.93
C ALA A 178 52.08 22.34 27.54
N LEU A 179 51.43 23.50 27.36
CA LEU A 179 51.45 24.25 26.10
C LEU A 179 52.89 24.66 25.74
N GLN A 180 53.33 24.29 24.54
CA GLN A 180 54.64 24.65 23.98
C GLN A 180 54.49 25.70 22.89
N GLY A 181 55.45 26.63 22.80
CA GLY A 181 55.50 27.72 21.82
C GLY A 181 55.93 29.04 22.46
N ASP A 182 56.35 30.00 21.66
CA ASP A 182 56.70 31.32 22.16
C ASP A 182 55.43 32.08 22.57
N LEU A 183 55.14 32.15 23.87
CA LEU A 183 53.99 32.89 24.39
C LEU A 183 54.09 34.40 24.14
N GLN A 184 55.26 34.98 23.88
CA GLN A 184 55.36 36.39 23.50
C GLN A 184 54.78 36.64 22.09
N SER A 185 54.84 35.63 21.22
CA SER A 185 54.27 35.70 19.88
C SER A 185 52.72 35.75 19.85
N ARG A 186 52.03 35.48 20.97
CA ARG A 186 50.55 35.51 21.07
C ARG A 186 49.92 36.91 21.11
N ARG A 187 50.73 37.98 21.19
CA ARG A 187 50.27 39.38 21.30
C ARG A 187 49.20 39.77 20.24
N PRO A 188 49.28 39.38 18.96
CA PRO A 188 48.23 39.67 17.99
C PRO A 188 46.86 39.06 18.35
N LEU A 189 46.84 37.86 18.97
CA LEU A 189 45.60 37.24 19.43
C LEU A 189 44.93 38.06 20.55
N LEU A 190 45.73 38.53 21.51
CA LEU A 190 45.25 39.40 22.60
C LEU A 190 44.77 40.75 22.06
N ARG A 191 45.47 41.33 21.06
CA ARG A 191 45.00 42.54 20.36
C ARG A 191 43.68 42.28 19.64
N ALA A 192 43.52 41.17 18.92
CA ALA A 192 42.29 40.83 18.21
C ALA A 192 41.09 40.65 19.15
N LEU A 193 41.34 40.07 20.34
CA LEU A 193 40.37 39.92 21.42
C LEU A 193 39.94 41.29 21.98
N GLN A 194 40.88 42.21 22.19
CA GLN A 194 40.59 43.56 22.69
C GLN A 194 40.05 44.52 21.62
N ALA A 195 40.26 44.21 20.34
CA ALA A 195 39.82 45.02 19.21
C ALA A 195 38.29 45.00 19.09
N SER A 196 37.67 46.16 19.34
CA SER A 196 36.29 46.40 18.94
C SER A 196 36.27 46.71 17.45
N PRO A 197 35.53 45.97 16.60
CA PRO A 197 35.40 46.38 15.22
C PRO A 197 34.77 47.78 15.18
N LYS A 198 35.46 48.74 14.56
CA LYS A 198 34.74 49.81 13.87
C LYS A 198 34.10 49.11 12.68
N LEU A 199 32.80 48.86 12.75
CA LEU A 199 32.02 48.64 11.54
C LEU A 199 32.07 49.96 10.77
N THR A 200 33.06 50.12 9.89
CA THR A 200 32.99 51.12 8.83
C THR A 200 32.12 50.55 7.72
N GLY A 201 30.86 50.33 8.05
CA GLY A 201 29.77 50.31 7.07
C GLY A 201 29.00 51.62 7.26
N PRO A 202 28.29 52.12 6.24
CA PRO A 202 27.37 53.23 6.45
C PRO A 202 26.46 52.88 7.64
N ALA A 203 26.27 53.83 8.56
CA ALA A 203 25.21 53.70 9.54
C ALA A 203 23.92 53.47 8.74
N TRP A 204 23.25 52.36 9.01
CA TRP A 204 21.91 52.18 8.47
C TRP A 204 21.05 53.25 9.12
N ASP A 205 20.73 54.29 8.35
CA ASP A 205 19.68 55.23 8.70
C ASP A 205 18.37 54.49 8.43
N PRO A 206 17.57 54.16 9.46
CA PRO A 206 16.24 53.66 9.22
C PRO A 206 15.49 54.73 8.41
N PRO A 207 14.83 54.38 7.29
CA PRO A 207 13.99 55.33 6.59
C PRO A 207 12.97 55.89 7.58
N THR A 208 12.90 57.22 7.67
CA THR A 208 11.94 57.97 8.51
C THR A 208 10.53 57.99 7.92
N ASP A 209 10.33 57.27 6.81
CA ASP A 209 9.00 57.03 6.26
C ASP A 209 8.26 56.06 7.18
N GLU A 210 7.44 56.64 8.06
CA GLU A 210 6.30 55.96 8.70
C GLU A 210 5.21 55.62 7.68
N THR A 211 5.59 55.17 6.48
CA THR A 211 4.64 54.46 5.64
C THR A 211 4.38 53.14 6.35
N PRO A 212 3.15 52.85 6.80
CA PRO A 212 2.86 51.55 7.37
C PRO A 212 3.30 50.52 6.35
N ILE A 213 4.29 49.69 6.71
CA ILE A 213 4.45 48.42 6.01
C ILE A 213 3.17 47.69 6.37
N ASP A 214 2.24 47.67 5.44
CA ASP A 214 1.03 46.86 5.57
C ASP A 214 1.53 45.43 5.82
N PRO A 215 1.21 44.79 6.97
CA PRO A 215 1.67 43.44 7.27
C PRO A 215 1.14 42.40 6.26
N ILE A 216 0.32 42.82 5.30
CA ILE A 216 -0.34 42.04 4.27
C ILE A 216 0.37 42.21 2.92
N GLU A 217 1.66 41.87 2.83
CA GLU A 217 2.28 41.50 1.54
C GLU A 217 3.57 40.65 1.70
N ALA A 218 3.83 40.12 2.91
CA ALA A 218 4.82 39.06 3.05
C ALA A 218 4.22 37.77 2.46
N PRO A 219 4.87 37.11 1.48
CA PRO A 219 4.30 35.93 0.87
C PRO A 219 4.13 34.84 1.93
N TYR A 220 2.88 34.44 2.13
CA TYR A 220 2.46 33.37 3.03
C TYR A 220 2.38 32.07 2.21
N TRP A 221 2.33 30.90 2.86
CA TRP A 221 2.24 29.60 2.16
C TRP A 221 1.02 29.47 1.22
N SER A 222 0.05 30.38 1.32
CA SER A 222 -1.13 30.50 0.45
C SER A 222 -0.94 31.45 -0.75
N SER A 223 0.26 31.99 -1.00
CA SER A 223 0.58 32.84 -2.15
C SER A 223 2.00 32.55 -2.65
N PRO A 224 2.25 32.48 -3.97
CA PRO A 224 3.57 32.16 -4.50
C PRO A 224 4.65 33.06 -3.89
N LEU A 225 5.76 32.47 -3.44
CA LEU A 225 6.81 33.17 -2.68
C LEU A 225 7.53 34.27 -3.50
N SER A 226 7.29 34.35 -4.81
CA SER A 226 7.93 35.31 -5.70
C SER A 226 6.92 36.04 -6.60
N LYS A 227 7.03 37.38 -6.71
CA LYS A 227 6.41 38.14 -7.82
C LYS A 227 6.96 37.74 -9.20
N ASN A 228 8.09 37.02 -9.24
CA ASN A 228 8.72 36.55 -10.46
C ASN A 228 8.14 35.20 -10.90
N LYS A 229 7.73 35.08 -12.17
CA LYS A 229 7.28 33.82 -12.77
C LYS A 229 8.48 32.90 -13.05
N THR A 230 8.93 32.16 -12.03
CA THR A 230 10.10 31.26 -12.11
C THR A 230 9.84 29.96 -12.89
N GLY A 231 8.61 29.76 -13.36
CA GLY A 231 8.17 28.61 -14.12
C GLY A 231 9.03 28.29 -15.34
N ASN A 232 9.54 29.32 -16.03
CA ASN A 232 10.35 29.17 -17.23
C ASN A 232 11.77 28.63 -16.97
N TRP A 233 12.16 28.44 -15.70
CA TRP A 233 13.44 27.85 -15.33
C TRP A 233 13.39 26.31 -15.27
N ARG A 234 12.20 25.72 -15.39
CA ARG A 234 12.01 24.27 -15.31
C ARG A 234 12.57 23.58 -16.55
N LEU A 235 13.35 22.51 -16.32
CA LEU A 235 13.75 21.56 -17.37
C LEU A 235 12.77 20.37 -17.45
N MET A 236 12.19 20.02 -16.30
CA MET A 236 11.29 18.90 -16.10
C MET A 236 9.99 19.41 -15.50
N THR A 237 8.86 18.81 -15.86
CA THR A 237 7.54 19.25 -15.41
C THR A 237 6.91 18.17 -14.52
N PRO A 238 6.64 18.46 -13.24
CA PRO A 238 5.82 17.58 -12.41
C PRO A 238 4.36 17.73 -12.84
N SER A 239 3.62 16.63 -12.89
CA SER A 239 2.18 16.66 -13.16
C SER A 239 1.46 15.60 -12.33
N TYR A 240 0.21 15.88 -11.95
CA TYR A 240 -0.67 14.83 -11.43
C TYR A 240 -1.06 13.90 -12.57
N GLN A 241 -1.02 12.61 -12.30
CA GLN A 241 -1.43 11.59 -13.25
C GLN A 241 -2.29 10.58 -12.51
N GLU A 242 -3.41 10.22 -13.13
CA GLU A 242 -4.22 9.11 -12.69
C GLU A 242 -3.64 7.81 -13.24
N ARG A 243 -3.32 6.89 -12.33
CA ARG A 243 -2.79 5.56 -12.61
C ARG A 243 -3.70 4.53 -11.97
N THR A 244 -3.76 3.34 -12.57
CA THR A 244 -4.67 2.31 -12.06
C THR A 244 -4.15 1.73 -10.74
N PRO A 245 -4.94 1.78 -9.65
CA PRO A 245 -4.61 1.04 -8.44
C PRO A 245 -4.75 -0.47 -8.69
N PRO A 246 -3.94 -1.32 -8.04
CA PRO A 246 -3.99 -2.76 -8.26
C PRO A 246 -5.33 -3.38 -7.88
N CYS A 247 -6.06 -2.80 -6.92
CA CYS A 247 -7.38 -3.30 -6.54
C CYS A 247 -8.43 -3.14 -7.64
N ASN A 248 -8.40 -2.03 -8.39
CA ASN A 248 -9.28 -1.81 -9.54
C ASN A 248 -8.86 -2.69 -10.71
N ALA A 249 -7.55 -2.75 -11.01
CA ALA A 249 -7.01 -3.55 -12.11
C ALA A 249 -7.32 -5.06 -11.99
N ASN A 250 -7.47 -5.56 -10.75
CA ASN A 250 -7.77 -6.97 -10.49
C ASN A 250 -9.27 -7.24 -10.25
N CYS A 251 -10.15 -6.23 -10.26
CA CYS A 251 -11.57 -6.44 -10.04
C CYS A 251 -12.25 -6.90 -11.35
N PRO A 252 -12.70 -8.16 -11.47
CA PRO A 252 -13.27 -8.63 -12.72
C PRO A 252 -14.59 -7.94 -13.08
N ALA A 253 -15.31 -7.42 -12.08
CA ALA A 253 -16.54 -6.67 -12.31
C ALA A 253 -16.31 -5.25 -12.87
N GLY A 254 -15.07 -4.74 -12.84
CA GLY A 254 -14.75 -3.35 -13.23
C GLY A 254 -15.10 -2.31 -12.16
N THR A 255 -15.33 -2.72 -10.91
CA THR A 255 -15.69 -1.78 -9.83
C THR A 255 -14.51 -0.88 -9.45
N ASP A 256 -14.75 0.43 -9.27
CA ASP A 256 -13.76 1.35 -8.71
C ASP A 256 -13.61 1.14 -7.19
N VAL A 257 -12.75 0.19 -6.84
CA VAL A 257 -12.48 -0.20 -5.46
C VAL A 257 -11.89 0.95 -4.65
N ARG A 258 -10.93 1.69 -5.21
CA ARG A 258 -10.32 2.82 -4.52
C ARG A 258 -11.37 3.89 -4.17
N ALA A 259 -12.25 4.23 -5.11
CA ALA A 259 -13.23 5.29 -4.89
C ALA A 259 -14.22 4.93 -3.78
N PHE A 260 -14.82 3.73 -3.79
CA PHE A 260 -15.76 3.39 -2.73
C PHE A 260 -15.08 3.21 -1.37
N VAL A 261 -13.84 2.71 -1.32
CA VAL A 261 -13.06 2.61 -0.08
C VAL A 261 -12.77 4.00 0.49
N LYS A 262 -12.38 4.95 -0.35
CA LYS A 262 -12.17 6.35 0.06
C LYS A 262 -13.45 6.97 0.63
N LEU A 263 -14.57 6.84 -0.09
CA LEU A 263 -15.86 7.38 0.34
C LEU A 263 -16.36 6.74 1.64
N ALA A 264 -16.16 5.44 1.82
CA ALA A 264 -16.48 4.74 3.06
C ALA A 264 -15.65 5.25 4.24
N GLY A 265 -14.36 5.54 4.04
CA GLY A 265 -13.51 6.17 5.06
C GLY A 265 -13.90 7.60 5.43
N GLU A 266 -14.53 8.33 4.50
CA GLU A 266 -15.13 9.64 4.74
C GLU A 266 -16.54 9.58 5.39
N GLY A 267 -17.07 8.37 5.66
CA GLY A 267 -18.43 8.17 6.16
C GLY A 267 -19.53 8.41 5.12
N LYS A 268 -19.15 8.59 3.84
CA LYS A 268 -20.06 8.82 2.70
C LYS A 268 -20.56 7.51 2.12
N PHE A 269 -21.26 6.72 2.96
CA PHE A 269 -21.64 5.35 2.62
C PHE A 269 -22.63 5.26 1.45
N ARG A 270 -23.48 6.27 1.26
CA ARG A 270 -24.42 6.30 0.14
C ARG A 270 -23.68 6.43 -1.18
N GLU A 271 -22.76 7.38 -1.26
CA GLU A 271 -21.93 7.65 -2.41
C GLU A 271 -21.01 6.44 -2.69
N ALA A 272 -20.43 5.84 -1.64
CA ALA A 272 -19.63 4.63 -1.76
C ALA A 272 -20.43 3.46 -2.39
N ALA A 273 -21.66 3.24 -1.92
CA ALA A 273 -22.53 2.20 -2.48
C ALA A 273 -22.96 2.49 -3.93
N GLN A 274 -23.13 3.76 -4.30
CA GLN A 274 -23.42 4.16 -5.68
C GLN A 274 -22.28 3.82 -6.63
N VAL A 275 -21.03 4.09 -6.22
CA VAL A 275 -19.84 3.71 -7.00
C VAL A 275 -19.80 2.19 -7.27
N ILE A 276 -20.18 1.38 -6.28
CA ILE A 276 -20.26 -0.08 -6.49
C ILE A 276 -21.39 -0.44 -7.47
N ASP A 277 -22.58 0.14 -7.28
CA ASP A 277 -23.79 -0.12 -8.07
C ASP A 277 -23.68 0.24 -9.56
N GLU A 278 -22.69 1.05 -9.95
CA GLU A 278 -22.36 1.34 -11.36
C GLU A 278 -21.96 0.08 -12.14
N HIS A 279 -21.23 -0.84 -11.49
CA HIS A 279 -20.67 -2.03 -12.13
C HIS A 279 -21.13 -3.34 -11.48
N ASN A 280 -21.29 -3.35 -10.16
CA ASN A 280 -21.69 -4.52 -9.40
C ASN A 280 -23.08 -4.31 -8.78
N PRO A 281 -24.14 -4.94 -9.31
CA PRO A 281 -25.49 -4.86 -8.73
C PRO A 281 -25.69 -5.75 -7.49
N PHE A 282 -24.65 -6.48 -7.08
CA PHE A 282 -24.67 -7.49 -6.03
C PHE A 282 -23.60 -7.26 -4.95
N PRO A 283 -23.42 -6.04 -4.38
CA PRO A 283 -22.40 -5.78 -3.36
C PRO A 283 -22.53 -6.70 -2.14
N ALA A 284 -23.75 -6.98 -1.68
CA ALA A 284 -23.96 -7.81 -0.49
C ALA A 284 -23.58 -9.27 -0.75
N ILE A 285 -23.84 -9.78 -1.96
CA ILE A 285 -23.43 -11.13 -2.37
C ILE A 285 -21.90 -11.18 -2.59
N CYS A 286 -21.32 -10.25 -3.36
CA CYS A 286 -19.88 -10.23 -3.65
C CYS A 286 -19.05 -10.12 -2.37
N GLY A 287 -19.47 -9.30 -1.41
CA GLY A 287 -18.85 -9.20 -0.10
C GLY A 287 -18.84 -10.50 0.72
N ARG A 288 -19.60 -11.53 0.32
CA ARG A 288 -19.67 -12.85 0.98
C ARG A 288 -19.01 -13.99 0.20
N VAL A 289 -18.99 -13.90 -1.13
CA VAL A 289 -18.65 -15.05 -2.01
C VAL A 289 -17.50 -14.78 -2.98
N CYS A 290 -17.07 -13.52 -3.10
CA CYS A 290 -15.96 -13.16 -3.97
C CYS A 290 -14.64 -13.73 -3.41
N PRO A 291 -13.70 -14.17 -4.26
CA PRO A 291 -12.32 -14.46 -3.84
C PRO A 291 -11.55 -13.24 -3.34
N HIS A 292 -12.12 -12.04 -3.50
CA HIS A 292 -11.51 -10.73 -3.23
C HIS A 292 -10.17 -10.56 -3.95
N PHE A 293 -10.16 -10.68 -5.27
CA PHE A 293 -8.98 -10.47 -6.13
C PHE A 293 -8.29 -9.13 -5.87
N CYS A 294 -9.08 -8.11 -5.54
CA CYS A 294 -8.62 -6.78 -5.16
C CYS A 294 -7.74 -6.75 -3.89
N GLU A 295 -7.89 -7.72 -2.99
CA GLU A 295 -7.09 -7.84 -1.77
C GLU A 295 -5.79 -8.63 -1.99
N GLN A 296 -5.81 -9.63 -2.88
CA GLN A 296 -4.69 -10.53 -3.12
C GLN A 296 -3.44 -9.78 -3.60
N ASN A 297 -3.64 -8.75 -4.44
CA ASN A 297 -2.57 -7.92 -5.01
C ASN A 297 -2.57 -6.50 -4.42
N CYS A 298 -3.13 -6.28 -3.23
CA CYS A 298 -3.10 -4.98 -2.59
C CYS A 298 -1.65 -4.55 -2.29
N ASN A 299 -1.25 -3.33 -2.71
CA ASN A 299 0.09 -2.80 -2.45
C ASN A 299 0.42 -2.63 -0.95
N ARG A 300 -0.56 -2.80 -0.05
CA ARG A 300 -0.35 -2.79 1.40
C ARG A 300 0.14 -4.14 1.95
N ASN A 301 -0.06 -5.24 1.22
CA ASN A 301 0.36 -6.59 1.64
C ASN A 301 1.84 -6.71 2.06
N PRO A 302 2.83 -6.10 1.37
CA PRO A 302 4.23 -6.17 1.82
C PRO A 302 4.55 -5.27 3.04
N PHE A 303 3.65 -4.37 3.43
CA PHE A 303 3.84 -3.44 4.55
C PHE A 303 3.28 -4.00 5.86
N ASP A 304 2.01 -4.42 5.85
CA ASP A 304 1.39 -5.15 6.95
C ASP A 304 0.38 -6.18 6.41
N ASP A 305 -0.87 -5.78 6.16
CA ASP A 305 -1.95 -6.60 5.61
C ASP A 305 -2.80 -5.73 4.67
N GLY A 306 -3.25 -6.31 3.56
CA GLY A 306 -4.20 -5.67 2.63
C GLY A 306 -5.47 -5.16 3.32
N VAL A 307 -6.11 -4.19 2.70
CA VAL A 307 -7.41 -3.67 3.17
C VAL A 307 -8.46 -4.76 3.03
N ASN A 308 -9.32 -4.93 4.03
CA ASN A 308 -10.46 -5.86 4.03
C ASN A 308 -11.62 -5.32 3.17
N ILE A 309 -11.35 -5.16 1.87
CA ILE A 309 -12.26 -4.60 0.87
C ILE A 309 -13.56 -5.39 0.81
N GLY A 310 -13.50 -6.73 0.91
CA GLY A 310 -14.67 -7.59 0.90
C GLY A 310 -15.65 -7.29 2.03
N ALA A 311 -15.13 -7.07 3.24
CA ALA A 311 -15.96 -6.71 4.39
C ALA A 311 -16.56 -5.30 4.28
N VAL A 312 -15.84 -4.36 3.67
CA VAL A 312 -16.36 -3.01 3.36
C VAL A 312 -17.47 -3.09 2.32
N GLU A 313 -17.27 -3.85 1.24
CA GLU A 313 -18.28 -4.09 0.20
C GLU A 313 -19.54 -4.75 0.80
N ARG A 314 -19.35 -5.76 1.66
CA ARG A 314 -20.43 -6.41 2.40
C ARG A 314 -21.22 -5.42 3.26
N PHE A 315 -20.54 -4.59 4.05
CA PHE A 315 -21.18 -3.57 4.88
C PHE A 315 -22.04 -2.63 4.05
N LEU A 316 -21.50 -2.13 2.93
CA LEU A 316 -22.22 -1.23 2.02
C LEU A 316 -23.42 -1.92 1.37
N GLY A 317 -23.28 -3.18 0.96
CA GLY A 317 -24.36 -3.96 0.35
C GLY A 317 -25.47 -4.39 1.32
N ASP A 318 -25.15 -4.55 2.60
CA ASP A 318 -26.14 -4.89 3.63
C ASP A 318 -27.01 -3.71 4.07
N ARG A 319 -26.65 -2.48 3.68
CA ARG A 319 -27.45 -1.29 3.96
C ARG A 319 -28.77 -1.30 3.18
N THR A 320 -29.87 -1.15 3.93
CA THR A 320 -31.24 -1.10 3.38
C THR A 320 -31.84 0.29 3.40
N ASP A 321 -31.15 1.26 4.01
CA ASP A 321 -31.53 2.66 4.13
C ASP A 321 -31.20 3.51 2.90
N LEU A 322 -30.54 2.90 1.89
CA LEU A 322 -30.14 3.59 0.67
C LEU A 322 -31.29 3.61 -0.35
N PRO A 323 -31.68 4.79 -0.87
CA PRO A 323 -32.78 4.90 -1.83
C PRO A 323 -32.39 4.29 -3.17
N LEU A 324 -33.34 3.59 -3.81
CA LEU A 324 -33.19 3.15 -5.20
C LEU A 324 -33.52 4.29 -6.16
N PRO A 325 -32.72 4.51 -7.21
CA PRO A 325 -33.06 5.47 -8.25
C PRO A 325 -34.31 5.00 -9.00
N ALA A 326 -35.05 5.96 -9.56
CA ALA A 326 -36.21 5.64 -10.39
C ALA A 326 -35.77 4.85 -11.65
N PRO A 327 -36.59 3.91 -12.15
CA PRO A 327 -36.31 3.20 -13.39
C PRO A 327 -36.04 4.14 -14.55
N ALA A 328 -35.01 3.85 -15.34
CA ALA A 328 -34.78 4.59 -16.59
C ALA A 328 -36.01 4.46 -17.51
N PRO A 329 -36.39 5.50 -18.27
CA PRO A 329 -37.42 5.35 -19.30
C PRO A 329 -36.95 4.39 -20.40
N ILE A 330 -37.89 3.69 -21.03
CA ILE A 330 -37.60 2.93 -22.26
C ILE A 330 -37.40 3.95 -23.38
N ARG A 331 -36.23 3.91 -24.02
CA ARG A 331 -35.81 4.85 -25.08
C ARG A 331 -35.77 4.20 -26.46
N PHE A 332 -35.61 2.89 -26.49
CA PHE A 332 -35.36 2.10 -27.69
C PHE A 332 -36.51 1.12 -27.93
N SER A 333 -36.87 0.91 -29.20
CA SER A 333 -37.95 0.00 -29.59
C SER A 333 -37.53 -1.47 -29.56
N GLU A 334 -36.22 -1.72 -29.67
CA GLU A 334 -35.63 -3.05 -29.66
C GLU A 334 -35.87 -3.75 -28.31
N ARG A 335 -36.34 -4.99 -28.39
CA ARG A 335 -36.63 -5.86 -27.25
C ARG A 335 -35.53 -6.89 -27.12
N VAL A 336 -34.99 -7.02 -25.91
CA VAL A 336 -33.91 -7.97 -25.60
C VAL A 336 -34.43 -9.10 -24.71
N ALA A 337 -34.19 -10.34 -25.13
CA ALA A 337 -34.38 -11.51 -24.30
C ALA A 337 -33.07 -11.97 -23.66
N VAL A 338 -33.11 -12.37 -22.40
CA VAL A 338 -31.97 -12.96 -21.68
C VAL A 338 -32.37 -14.34 -21.19
N ILE A 339 -31.65 -15.39 -21.58
CA ILE A 339 -31.87 -16.76 -21.11
C ILE A 339 -30.94 -17.03 -19.92
N GLY A 340 -31.52 -17.16 -18.73
CA GLY A 340 -30.81 -17.43 -17.47
C GLY A 340 -30.75 -16.22 -16.54
N SER A 341 -31.17 -16.41 -15.28
CA SER A 341 -31.14 -15.37 -14.24
C SER A 341 -29.94 -15.48 -13.29
N GLY A 342 -28.81 -15.97 -13.80
CA GLY A 342 -27.54 -15.96 -13.08
C GLY A 342 -26.95 -14.55 -12.94
N PRO A 343 -25.79 -14.41 -12.27
CA PRO A 343 -25.14 -13.12 -12.07
C PRO A 343 -24.87 -12.38 -13.40
N ALA A 344 -24.38 -13.06 -14.44
CA ALA A 344 -24.15 -12.46 -15.76
C ALA A 344 -25.45 -11.96 -16.41
N GLY A 345 -26.48 -12.81 -16.49
CA GLY A 345 -27.75 -12.47 -17.14
C GLY A 345 -28.48 -11.32 -16.44
N LEU A 346 -28.50 -11.31 -15.10
CA LEU A 346 -29.12 -10.24 -14.33
C LEU A 346 -28.35 -8.92 -14.43
N THR A 347 -27.01 -8.97 -14.43
CA THR A 347 -26.17 -7.77 -14.59
C THR A 347 -26.36 -7.16 -15.97
N ALA A 348 -26.27 -7.96 -17.03
CA ALA A 348 -26.49 -7.51 -18.40
C ALA A 348 -27.91 -6.94 -18.58
N ALA A 349 -28.92 -7.61 -18.03
CA ALA A 349 -30.30 -7.15 -18.09
C ALA A 349 -30.48 -5.79 -17.40
N LEU A 350 -29.89 -5.59 -16.22
CA LEU A 350 -29.94 -4.30 -15.52
C LEU A 350 -29.24 -3.20 -16.33
N ARG A 351 -28.05 -3.47 -16.87
CA ARG A 351 -27.26 -2.50 -17.61
C ARG A 351 -27.98 -2.06 -18.89
N LEU A 352 -28.48 -3.01 -19.68
CA LEU A 352 -29.33 -2.72 -20.86
C LEU A 352 -30.61 -1.98 -20.48
N ARG A 353 -31.23 -2.34 -19.34
CA ARG A 353 -32.42 -1.64 -18.86
C ARG A 353 -32.13 -0.18 -18.51
N ARG A 354 -30.96 0.12 -17.92
CA ARG A 354 -30.48 1.48 -17.62
C ARG A 354 -30.18 2.29 -18.88
N LEU A 355 -29.66 1.65 -19.92
CA LEU A 355 -29.42 2.28 -21.23
C LEU A 355 -30.73 2.62 -21.96
N GLY A 356 -31.83 1.92 -21.64
CA GLY A 356 -33.18 2.25 -22.12
C GLY A 356 -33.85 1.17 -22.97
N TYR A 357 -33.38 -0.08 -22.92
CA TYR A 357 -34.01 -1.20 -23.62
C TYR A 357 -35.12 -1.85 -22.78
N ALA A 358 -36.10 -2.46 -23.45
CA ALA A 358 -37.05 -3.38 -22.82
C ALA A 358 -36.40 -4.76 -22.71
N VAL A 359 -36.22 -5.26 -21.48
CA VAL A 359 -35.51 -6.53 -21.23
C VAL A 359 -36.39 -7.53 -20.50
N THR A 360 -36.45 -8.76 -21.02
CA THR A 360 -37.13 -9.90 -20.37
C THR A 360 -36.12 -11.03 -20.13
N VAL A 361 -36.00 -11.45 -18.86
CA VAL A 361 -35.16 -12.56 -18.43
C VAL A 361 -36.01 -13.82 -18.28
N TYR A 362 -35.60 -14.92 -18.89
CA TYR A 362 -36.24 -16.22 -18.81
C TYR A 362 -35.44 -17.13 -17.87
N GLU A 363 -36.10 -17.65 -16.84
CA GLU A 363 -35.50 -18.52 -15.83
C GLU A 363 -36.25 -19.85 -15.77
N ALA A 364 -35.49 -20.94 -15.90
CA ALA A 364 -36.04 -22.29 -15.86
C ALA A 364 -36.56 -22.69 -14.46
N LEU A 365 -36.00 -22.09 -13.40
CA LEU A 365 -36.31 -22.40 -12.02
C LEU A 365 -37.48 -21.57 -11.45
N PRO A 366 -38.06 -21.99 -10.31
CA PRO A 366 -39.10 -21.22 -9.62
C PRO A 366 -38.62 -19.91 -8.96
N LYS A 367 -37.31 -19.67 -8.90
CA LYS A 367 -36.71 -18.46 -8.31
C LYS A 367 -35.45 -18.07 -9.09
N ALA A 368 -35.21 -16.77 -9.18
CA ALA A 368 -34.04 -16.22 -9.85
C ALA A 368 -32.75 -16.31 -9.01
N GLY A 369 -31.60 -16.16 -9.68
CA GLY A 369 -30.27 -16.08 -9.05
C GLY A 369 -29.28 -17.16 -9.50
N GLY A 370 -29.69 -18.08 -10.38
CA GLY A 370 -28.81 -19.12 -10.94
C GLY A 370 -27.99 -19.88 -9.89
N MET A 371 -26.68 -20.02 -10.12
CA MET A 371 -25.76 -20.72 -9.21
C MET A 371 -25.62 -20.06 -7.83
N MET A 372 -25.89 -18.75 -7.68
CA MET A 372 -25.96 -18.11 -6.37
C MET A 372 -27.13 -18.68 -5.55
N ARG A 373 -28.24 -19.01 -6.22
CA ARG A 373 -29.42 -19.63 -5.59
C ARG A 373 -29.31 -21.14 -5.44
N THR A 374 -28.61 -21.85 -6.31
CA THR A 374 -28.62 -23.33 -6.30
C THR A 374 -27.33 -23.96 -5.78
N GLY A 375 -26.19 -23.32 -5.99
CA GLY A 375 -24.87 -23.86 -5.66
C GLY A 375 -24.32 -23.38 -4.31
N ILE A 376 -24.47 -22.09 -3.99
CA ILE A 376 -23.85 -21.52 -2.79
C ILE A 376 -24.70 -21.82 -1.54
N PRO A 377 -24.15 -22.46 -0.48
CA PRO A 377 -24.91 -22.79 0.72
C PRO A 377 -25.43 -21.56 1.51
N LYS A 378 -26.54 -21.73 2.24
CA LYS A 378 -27.19 -20.64 3.00
C LYS A 378 -26.30 -20.00 4.06
N PHE A 379 -25.41 -20.77 4.69
CA PHE A 379 -24.47 -20.28 5.70
C PHE A 379 -23.37 -19.38 5.14
N ARG A 380 -23.21 -19.36 3.81
CA ARG A 380 -22.34 -18.44 3.08
C ARG A 380 -23.13 -17.31 2.44
N LEU A 381 -24.25 -17.65 1.80
CA LEU A 381 -25.12 -16.70 1.13
C LEU A 381 -26.58 -16.92 1.55
N PRO A 382 -27.09 -16.11 2.50
CA PRO A 382 -28.49 -16.15 2.91
C PRO A 382 -29.44 -15.87 1.74
N ASP A 383 -30.59 -16.55 1.73
CA ASP A 383 -31.58 -16.43 0.66
C ASP A 383 -32.21 -15.04 0.61
N GLU A 384 -32.36 -14.41 1.77
CA GLU A 384 -32.97 -13.08 1.94
C GLU A 384 -32.09 -11.97 1.36
N VAL A 385 -30.76 -12.12 1.48
CA VAL A 385 -29.79 -11.19 0.87
C VAL A 385 -29.88 -11.26 -0.65
N LEU A 386 -29.93 -12.48 -1.19
CA LEU A 386 -30.06 -12.72 -2.62
C LEU A 386 -31.40 -12.21 -3.16
N ASP A 387 -32.52 -12.52 -2.49
CA ASP A 387 -33.85 -12.05 -2.90
C ASP A 387 -33.91 -10.51 -2.87
N ARG A 388 -33.31 -9.87 -1.86
CA ARG A 388 -33.25 -8.40 -1.76
C ARG A 388 -32.53 -7.75 -2.94
N GLU A 389 -31.35 -8.24 -3.34
CA GLU A 389 -30.59 -7.64 -4.44
C GLU A 389 -31.24 -7.89 -5.81
N ILE A 390 -31.84 -9.07 -6.01
CA ILE A 390 -32.63 -9.34 -7.22
C ILE A 390 -33.86 -8.44 -7.30
N ASP A 391 -34.55 -8.21 -6.17
CA ASP A 391 -35.69 -7.30 -6.12
C ASP A 391 -35.31 -5.86 -6.51
N ARG A 392 -34.09 -5.41 -6.21
CA ARG A 392 -33.59 -4.11 -6.69
C ARG A 392 -33.55 -4.06 -8.21
N ILE A 393 -33.11 -5.14 -8.86
CA ILE A 393 -33.04 -5.24 -10.32
C ILE A 393 -34.45 -5.24 -10.93
N VAL A 394 -35.38 -6.01 -10.37
CA VAL A 394 -36.78 -6.02 -10.82
C VAL A 394 -37.41 -4.63 -10.68
N ARG A 395 -37.15 -3.94 -9.56
CA ARG A 395 -37.63 -2.57 -9.33
C ARG A 395 -37.06 -1.55 -10.31
N GLN A 396 -35.93 -1.81 -10.95
CA GLN A 396 -35.37 -1.00 -12.05
C GLN A 396 -36.08 -1.23 -13.39
N GLY A 397 -37.08 -2.13 -13.43
CA GLY A 397 -37.92 -2.38 -14.60
C GLY A 397 -37.46 -3.54 -15.48
N VAL A 398 -36.59 -4.42 -14.97
CA VAL A 398 -36.28 -5.71 -15.62
C VAL A 398 -37.43 -6.69 -15.35
N ARG A 399 -37.96 -7.32 -16.40
CA ARG A 399 -38.98 -8.37 -16.27
C ARG A 399 -38.31 -9.73 -16.13
N ILE A 400 -38.76 -10.57 -15.21
CA ILE A 400 -38.27 -11.93 -15.04
C ILE A 400 -39.45 -12.91 -15.15
N GLU A 401 -39.35 -13.88 -16.07
CA GLU A 401 -40.29 -14.99 -16.22
C GLU A 401 -39.69 -16.27 -15.65
N LEU A 402 -40.22 -16.69 -14.50
CA LEU A 402 -39.80 -17.90 -13.78
C LEU A 402 -40.51 -19.14 -14.30
N ASN A 403 -39.95 -20.32 -14.02
CA ASN A 403 -40.46 -21.63 -14.46
C ASN A 403 -40.62 -21.77 -15.99
N ARG A 404 -39.81 -21.03 -16.76
CA ARG A 404 -39.90 -21.01 -18.22
C ARG A 404 -38.52 -21.28 -18.81
N ARG A 405 -38.27 -22.56 -19.10
CA ARG A 405 -37.09 -23.00 -19.85
C ARG A 405 -37.36 -22.80 -21.33
N VAL A 406 -36.44 -22.15 -22.04
CA VAL A 406 -36.63 -21.74 -23.44
C VAL A 406 -35.37 -21.99 -24.27
N THR A 407 -35.56 -22.06 -25.60
CA THR A 407 -34.46 -22.10 -26.58
C THR A 407 -34.33 -20.78 -27.34
N VAL A 408 -33.22 -20.58 -28.04
CA VAL A 408 -33.04 -19.39 -28.91
C VAL A 408 -34.12 -19.35 -30.00
N ALA A 409 -34.42 -20.49 -30.63
CA ALA A 409 -35.43 -20.60 -31.68
C ALA A 409 -36.86 -20.24 -31.22
N GLU A 410 -37.17 -20.42 -29.94
CA GLU A 410 -38.47 -20.02 -29.37
C GLU A 410 -38.59 -18.50 -29.19
N LEU A 411 -37.47 -17.78 -29.09
CA LEU A 411 -37.45 -16.34 -28.76
C LEU A 411 -37.15 -15.45 -29.96
N GLU A 412 -36.52 -15.98 -31.02
CA GLU A 412 -36.06 -15.20 -32.16
C GLU A 412 -37.19 -14.46 -32.93
N ASN A 413 -38.43 -14.94 -32.82
CA ASN A 413 -39.59 -14.30 -33.46
C ASN A 413 -40.22 -13.18 -32.59
N ASP A 414 -39.95 -13.18 -31.28
CA ASP A 414 -40.58 -12.29 -30.31
C ASP A 414 -39.64 -11.18 -29.82
N PHE A 415 -38.36 -11.23 -30.16
CA PHE A 415 -37.33 -10.31 -29.69
C PHE A 415 -36.40 -9.92 -30.84
N ASP A 416 -35.68 -8.81 -30.69
CA ASP A 416 -34.74 -8.31 -31.69
C ASP A 416 -33.31 -8.82 -31.43
N LEU A 417 -33.05 -9.35 -30.23
CA LEU A 417 -31.76 -9.88 -29.79
C LEU A 417 -31.92 -10.86 -28.64
N VAL A 418 -31.10 -11.92 -28.63
CA VAL A 418 -31.06 -12.92 -27.56
C VAL A 418 -29.68 -12.97 -26.90
N LEU A 419 -29.64 -12.78 -25.58
CA LEU A 419 -28.46 -13.04 -24.75
C LEU A 419 -28.62 -14.36 -24.01
N THR A 420 -27.63 -15.23 -24.10
CA THR A 420 -27.59 -16.51 -23.40
C THR A 420 -26.61 -16.45 -22.22
N ALA A 421 -27.11 -16.76 -21.03
CA ALA A 421 -26.37 -16.72 -19.76
C ALA A 421 -26.77 -17.90 -18.86
N VAL A 422 -26.89 -19.10 -19.44
CA VAL A 422 -27.37 -20.32 -18.76
C VAL A 422 -26.32 -20.92 -17.80
N GLY A 423 -25.07 -20.48 -17.91
CA GLY A 423 -23.95 -20.87 -17.05
C GLY A 423 -23.52 -22.33 -17.18
N SER A 424 -22.55 -22.73 -16.35
CA SER A 424 -21.97 -24.06 -16.31
C SER A 424 -22.42 -24.82 -15.06
N HIS A 425 -23.59 -25.44 -15.12
CA HIS A 425 -24.24 -26.04 -13.95
C HIS A 425 -24.49 -27.56 -14.06
N ILE A 426 -23.96 -28.21 -15.11
CA ILE A 426 -24.02 -29.66 -15.29
C ILE A 426 -22.75 -30.29 -14.72
N GLY A 427 -22.85 -31.09 -13.67
CA GLY A 427 -21.69 -31.73 -13.06
C GLY A 427 -21.10 -32.87 -13.88
N SER A 428 -19.83 -33.18 -13.60
CA SER A 428 -19.08 -34.24 -14.28
C SER A 428 -19.06 -35.56 -13.49
N ALA A 429 -19.34 -36.66 -14.19
CA ALA A 429 -19.21 -38.05 -13.75
C ALA A 429 -17.76 -38.45 -13.46
N LEU A 430 -17.50 -39.40 -12.53
CA LEU A 430 -16.13 -39.88 -12.28
C LEU A 430 -15.61 -40.80 -13.40
N GLN A 431 -16.52 -41.36 -14.21
CA GLN A 431 -16.21 -42.34 -15.26
C GLN A 431 -15.54 -43.61 -14.71
N LEU A 432 -16.03 -44.09 -13.56
CA LEU A 432 -15.63 -45.36 -12.96
C LEU A 432 -16.77 -46.39 -13.09
N ASP A 433 -16.46 -47.67 -12.92
CA ASP A 433 -17.51 -48.68 -12.77
C ASP A 433 -18.38 -48.36 -11.54
N ASN A 434 -19.69 -48.56 -11.66
CA ASN A 434 -20.71 -48.23 -10.66
C ASN A 434 -20.87 -46.73 -10.36
N ASP A 435 -20.58 -45.84 -11.31
CA ASP A 435 -20.71 -44.38 -11.15
C ASP A 435 -22.14 -43.93 -10.85
N GLU A 436 -23.16 -44.73 -11.20
CA GLU A 436 -24.56 -44.47 -10.85
C GLU A 436 -24.85 -44.46 -9.34
N LEU A 437 -23.93 -45.00 -8.54
CA LEU A 437 -23.98 -44.97 -7.06
C LEU A 437 -23.34 -43.69 -6.48
N VAL A 438 -22.72 -42.86 -7.32
CA VAL A 438 -22.04 -41.61 -6.93
C VAL A 438 -23.03 -40.46 -7.03
N LEU A 439 -23.10 -39.64 -5.98
CA LEU A 439 -23.89 -38.42 -5.99
C LEU A 439 -23.11 -37.31 -6.71
N GLU A 440 -23.79 -36.53 -7.55
CA GLU A 440 -23.19 -35.35 -8.19
C GLU A 440 -23.35 -34.12 -7.28
N GLY A 441 -22.25 -33.40 -7.03
CA GLY A 441 -22.16 -32.36 -6.01
C GLY A 441 -23.06 -31.14 -6.24
N ILE A 442 -23.18 -30.64 -7.47
CA ILE A 442 -24.06 -29.50 -7.80
C ILE A 442 -25.52 -29.91 -7.59
N SER A 443 -25.89 -31.08 -8.09
CA SER A 443 -27.22 -31.66 -7.95
C SER A 443 -27.57 -31.89 -6.50
N PHE A 444 -26.61 -32.36 -5.69
CA PHE A 444 -26.75 -32.50 -4.24
C PHE A 444 -27.05 -31.15 -3.57
N LEU A 445 -26.23 -30.12 -3.83
CA LEU A 445 -26.42 -28.78 -3.25
C LEU A 445 -27.74 -28.15 -3.70
N ARG A 446 -28.10 -28.30 -4.98
CA ARG A 446 -29.36 -27.81 -5.53
C ARG A 446 -30.58 -28.46 -4.88
N LYS A 447 -30.59 -29.79 -4.75
CA LYS A 447 -31.66 -30.54 -4.07
C LYS A 447 -31.74 -30.14 -2.60
N PHE A 448 -30.61 -30.03 -1.92
CA PHE A 448 -30.55 -29.58 -0.54
C PHE A 448 -31.15 -28.18 -0.38
N LYS A 449 -30.72 -27.21 -1.20
CA LYS A 449 -31.11 -25.81 -1.06
C LYS A 449 -32.56 -25.54 -1.48
N LEU A 450 -33.06 -26.19 -2.54
CA LEU A 450 -34.41 -25.97 -3.05
C LEU A 450 -35.49 -26.86 -2.43
N GLN A 451 -35.13 -28.09 -2.02
CA GLN A 451 -36.11 -29.11 -1.60
C GLN A 451 -35.89 -29.57 -0.16
N GLY A 452 -34.77 -29.20 0.48
CA GLY A 452 -34.38 -29.77 1.77
C GLY A 452 -34.00 -31.25 1.69
N ASP A 453 -33.72 -31.77 0.48
CA ASP A 453 -33.37 -33.17 0.27
C ASP A 453 -31.89 -33.41 0.57
N HIS A 454 -31.61 -34.24 1.57
CA HIS A 454 -30.27 -34.59 2.02
C HIS A 454 -29.64 -35.74 1.21
N SER A 455 -30.33 -36.24 0.16
CA SER A 455 -29.89 -37.35 -0.71
C SER A 455 -29.47 -38.60 0.08
N GLY A 456 -30.15 -38.86 1.19
CA GLY A 456 -29.90 -40.01 2.06
C GLY A 456 -28.71 -39.88 3.03
N VAL A 457 -27.99 -38.76 3.03
CA VAL A 457 -26.89 -38.51 3.98
C VAL A 457 -27.44 -38.33 5.40
N GLN A 458 -26.91 -39.11 6.33
CA GLN A 458 -27.32 -39.15 7.74
C GLN A 458 -26.15 -38.85 8.69
N GLN A 459 -26.50 -38.46 9.91
CA GLN A 459 -25.54 -38.18 10.98
C GLN A 459 -24.62 -39.39 11.24
N GLY A 460 -23.32 -39.13 11.42
CA GLY A 460 -22.30 -40.13 11.72
C GLY A 460 -21.80 -40.94 10.51
N GLN A 461 -22.41 -40.78 9.33
CA GLN A 461 -21.97 -41.48 8.11
C GLN A 461 -20.69 -40.90 7.54
N SER A 462 -19.88 -41.75 6.93
CA SER A 462 -18.64 -41.37 6.24
C SER A 462 -18.92 -41.00 4.78
N VAL A 463 -18.50 -39.79 4.37
CA VAL A 463 -18.77 -39.26 3.03
C VAL A 463 -17.47 -38.88 2.35
N ALA A 464 -17.17 -39.54 1.22
CA ALA A 464 -16.02 -39.19 0.38
C ALA A 464 -16.42 -38.15 -0.66
N ILE A 465 -15.67 -37.06 -0.74
CA ILE A 465 -15.91 -35.97 -1.70
C ILE A 465 -14.72 -35.91 -2.65
N ILE A 466 -14.95 -36.12 -3.93
CA ILE A 466 -13.89 -36.16 -4.95
C ILE A 466 -13.84 -34.81 -5.67
N GLY A 467 -12.77 -34.05 -5.47
CA GLY A 467 -12.64 -32.73 -6.07
C GLY A 467 -11.77 -31.78 -5.24
N GLY A 468 -11.59 -30.56 -5.75
CA GLY A 468 -10.83 -29.52 -5.05
C GLY A 468 -11.23 -28.09 -5.39
N GLY A 469 -12.36 -27.89 -6.08
CA GLY A 469 -12.92 -26.56 -6.33
C GLY A 469 -13.90 -26.13 -5.25
N ASN A 470 -14.47 -24.94 -5.41
CA ASN A 470 -15.42 -24.35 -4.45
C ASN A 470 -16.61 -25.29 -4.16
N THR A 471 -17.15 -25.96 -5.19
CA THR A 471 -18.21 -26.98 -5.02
C THR A 471 -17.80 -28.09 -4.03
N ALA A 472 -16.54 -28.56 -4.06
CA ALA A 472 -16.08 -29.60 -3.14
C ALA A 472 -16.06 -29.10 -1.68
N ILE A 473 -15.67 -27.85 -1.47
CA ILE A 473 -15.65 -27.20 -0.15
C ILE A 473 -17.08 -26.99 0.37
N ASP A 474 -17.98 -26.47 -0.47
CA ASP A 474 -19.37 -26.24 -0.12
C ASP A 474 -20.13 -27.53 0.20
N VAL A 475 -19.92 -28.60 -0.59
CA VAL A 475 -20.44 -29.94 -0.29
C VAL A 475 -19.89 -30.42 1.05
N ALA A 476 -18.59 -30.30 1.29
CA ALA A 476 -17.97 -30.79 2.52
C ALA A 476 -18.51 -30.09 3.77
N ARG A 477 -18.62 -28.76 3.74
CA ARG A 477 -19.16 -27.98 4.86
C ARG A 477 -20.65 -28.25 5.06
N THR A 478 -21.42 -28.42 3.99
CA THR A 478 -22.84 -28.82 4.07
C THR A 478 -23.00 -30.19 4.73
N VAL A 479 -22.23 -31.19 4.27
CA VAL A 479 -22.22 -32.55 4.83
C VAL A 479 -21.79 -32.56 6.30
N LEU A 480 -20.79 -31.75 6.66
CA LEU A 480 -20.35 -31.59 8.04
C LEU A 480 -21.48 -31.07 8.94
N ARG A 481 -22.20 -30.03 8.48
CA ARG A 481 -23.31 -29.44 9.23
C ARG A 481 -24.52 -30.37 9.34
N LEU A 482 -24.71 -31.29 8.40
CA LEU A 482 -25.66 -32.41 8.52
C LEU A 482 -25.25 -33.46 9.58
N GLY A 483 -24.07 -33.31 10.20
CA GLY A 483 -23.55 -34.21 11.22
C GLY A 483 -22.85 -35.46 10.67
N ALA A 484 -22.62 -35.53 9.37
CA ALA A 484 -21.81 -36.57 8.74
C ALA A 484 -20.32 -36.24 8.80
N ILE A 485 -19.47 -37.17 8.37
CA ILE A 485 -18.01 -37.09 8.46
C ILE A 485 -17.43 -36.95 7.04
N PRO A 486 -17.27 -35.72 6.52
CA PRO A 486 -16.75 -35.49 5.17
C PRO A 486 -15.24 -35.66 5.11
N THR A 487 -14.76 -36.28 4.02
CA THR A 487 -13.34 -36.27 3.65
C THR A 487 -13.21 -35.91 2.17
N ILE A 488 -12.51 -34.81 1.87
CA ILE A 488 -12.17 -34.40 0.52
C ILE A 488 -10.94 -35.19 0.05
N PHE A 489 -11.02 -35.78 -1.14
CA PHE A 489 -9.92 -36.44 -1.83
C PHE A 489 -9.55 -35.62 -3.05
N TYR A 490 -8.33 -35.07 -3.04
CA TYR A 490 -7.84 -34.20 -4.10
C TYR A 490 -6.56 -34.77 -4.72
N ARG A 491 -6.54 -34.81 -6.06
CA ARG A 491 -5.46 -35.45 -6.81
C ARG A 491 -4.13 -34.68 -6.83
N ARG A 492 -4.13 -33.38 -6.50
CA ARG A 492 -2.93 -32.52 -6.45
C ARG A 492 -2.63 -32.05 -5.02
N THR A 493 -1.67 -31.14 -4.84
CA THR A 493 -1.34 -30.57 -3.53
C THR A 493 -2.24 -29.39 -3.19
N ARG A 494 -2.09 -28.82 -1.98
CA ARG A 494 -2.83 -27.62 -1.57
C ARG A 494 -2.54 -26.42 -2.48
N GLN A 495 -1.33 -26.28 -3.02
CA GLN A 495 -0.94 -25.13 -3.84
C GLN A 495 -1.69 -25.09 -5.19
N GLU A 496 -2.02 -26.25 -5.76
CA GLU A 496 -2.76 -26.30 -7.03
C GLU A 496 -4.29 -26.39 -6.85
N MET A 497 -4.78 -26.35 -5.61
CA MET A 497 -6.21 -26.45 -5.31
C MET A 497 -6.94 -25.21 -5.85
N PRO A 498 -7.95 -25.38 -6.73
CA PRO A 498 -8.64 -24.25 -7.33
C PRO A 498 -9.65 -23.57 -6.39
N ALA A 499 -10.01 -24.18 -5.26
CA ALA A 499 -10.88 -23.56 -4.29
C ALA A 499 -10.26 -22.31 -3.67
N ILE A 500 -11.10 -21.34 -3.33
CA ILE A 500 -10.72 -20.07 -2.73
C ILE A 500 -10.01 -20.34 -1.39
N ALA A 501 -8.80 -19.78 -1.22
CA ALA A 501 -7.89 -20.14 -0.13
C ALA A 501 -8.51 -19.95 1.27
N HIS A 502 -9.18 -18.83 1.51
CA HIS A 502 -9.81 -18.56 2.80
C HIS A 502 -10.96 -19.54 3.10
N GLU A 503 -11.69 -20.02 2.08
CA GLU A 503 -12.74 -21.02 2.27
C GLU A 503 -12.19 -22.40 2.63
N VAL A 504 -11.06 -22.77 2.04
CA VAL A 504 -10.34 -24.01 2.41
C VAL A 504 -9.93 -23.94 3.88
N GLU A 505 -9.45 -22.79 4.34
CA GLU A 505 -9.07 -22.57 5.74
C GLU A 505 -10.28 -22.64 6.67
N GLU A 506 -11.39 -22.01 6.30
CA GLU A 506 -12.64 -22.14 7.05
C GLU A 506 -13.11 -23.58 7.15
N ALA A 507 -13.08 -24.34 6.06
CA ALA A 507 -13.48 -25.74 6.06
C ALA A 507 -12.62 -26.58 7.00
N LEU A 508 -11.30 -26.38 6.98
CA LEU A 508 -10.36 -27.04 7.90
C LEU A 508 -10.64 -26.67 9.36
N LEU A 509 -10.92 -25.39 9.64
CA LEU A 509 -11.28 -24.91 10.98
C LEU A 509 -12.62 -25.48 11.47
N GLU A 510 -13.58 -25.69 10.58
CA GLU A 510 -14.84 -26.37 10.90
C GLU A 510 -14.64 -27.87 11.18
N GLY A 511 -13.54 -28.47 10.69
CA GLY A 511 -13.18 -29.87 10.93
C GLY A 511 -13.28 -30.78 9.70
N VAL A 512 -13.44 -30.20 8.50
CA VAL A 512 -13.38 -30.95 7.23
C VAL A 512 -11.99 -31.55 7.06
N ARG A 513 -11.93 -32.83 6.68
CA ARG A 513 -10.66 -33.52 6.40
C ARG A 513 -10.34 -33.42 4.93
N ILE A 514 -9.10 -33.05 4.59
CA ILE A 514 -8.62 -33.02 3.21
C ILE A 514 -7.43 -33.97 3.07
N ARG A 515 -7.50 -34.86 2.07
CA ARG A 515 -6.44 -35.77 1.67
C ARG A 515 -5.95 -35.37 0.28
N TYR A 516 -4.71 -34.90 0.22
CA TYR A 516 -4.03 -34.49 -1.00
C TYR A 516 -3.35 -35.67 -1.70
N LEU A 517 -2.97 -35.46 -2.96
CA LEU A 517 -2.23 -36.41 -3.79
C LEU A 517 -2.87 -37.80 -3.83
N ILE A 518 -4.18 -37.83 -4.01
CA ILE A 518 -4.94 -39.07 -4.03
C ILE A 518 -6.12 -38.95 -4.99
N ALA A 519 -6.35 -39.98 -5.81
CA ALA A 519 -7.46 -40.01 -6.76
C ALA A 519 -8.19 -41.36 -6.71
N PRO A 520 -9.50 -41.39 -6.97
CA PRO A 520 -10.24 -42.65 -7.06
C PRO A 520 -9.89 -43.41 -8.35
N ILE A 521 -9.83 -44.74 -8.24
CA ILE A 521 -9.54 -45.64 -9.38
C ILE A 521 -10.54 -46.79 -9.51
N ALA A 522 -11.31 -47.09 -8.46
CA ALA A 522 -12.42 -48.05 -8.55
C ALA A 522 -13.42 -47.81 -7.41
N LEU A 523 -14.67 -48.14 -7.67
CA LEU A 523 -15.77 -48.12 -6.72
C LEU A 523 -16.49 -49.47 -6.76
N THR A 524 -16.61 -50.15 -5.62
CA THR A 524 -17.33 -51.43 -5.55
C THR A 524 -18.34 -51.46 -4.40
N PRO A 525 -19.57 -51.94 -4.62
CA PRO A 525 -20.56 -52.04 -3.56
C PRO A 525 -20.22 -53.16 -2.57
N ARG A 526 -20.41 -52.90 -1.28
CA ARG A 526 -20.27 -53.89 -0.19
C ARG A 526 -21.41 -53.72 0.82
N GLY A 527 -22.51 -54.41 0.59
CA GLY A 527 -23.73 -54.27 1.38
C GLY A 527 -24.35 -52.89 1.19
N LYS A 528 -24.55 -52.14 2.28
CA LYS A 528 -25.07 -50.74 2.24
C LYS A 528 -23.97 -49.69 2.07
N LYS A 529 -22.70 -50.09 1.95
CA LYS A 529 -21.54 -49.20 1.86
C LYS A 529 -20.81 -49.39 0.54
N LEU A 530 -19.94 -48.45 0.22
CA LEU A 530 -19.10 -48.43 -0.98
C LEU A 530 -17.64 -48.59 -0.58
N VAL A 531 -16.91 -49.48 -1.25
CA VAL A 531 -15.46 -49.60 -1.14
C VAL A 531 -14.85 -48.70 -2.20
N LEU A 532 -14.26 -47.59 -1.76
CA LEU A 532 -13.57 -46.63 -2.61
C LEU A 532 -12.08 -46.99 -2.65
N ARG A 533 -11.60 -47.43 -3.81
CA ARG A 533 -10.19 -47.69 -4.05
C ARG A 533 -9.52 -46.44 -4.60
N LEU A 534 -8.42 -46.06 -3.97
CA LEU A 534 -7.72 -44.80 -4.15
C LEU A 534 -6.27 -45.06 -4.52
N GLN A 535 -5.78 -44.35 -5.53
CA GLN A 535 -4.39 -44.35 -5.97
C GLN A 535 -3.66 -43.16 -5.33
N VAL A 536 -2.53 -43.43 -4.68
CA VAL A 536 -1.62 -42.37 -4.19
C VAL A 536 -0.85 -41.79 -5.36
N MET A 537 -0.76 -40.47 -5.39
CA MET A 537 -0.09 -39.68 -6.42
C MET A 537 1.18 -39.02 -5.86
N ARG A 538 2.06 -38.60 -6.77
CA ARG A 538 3.17 -37.68 -6.48
C ARG A 538 3.11 -36.49 -7.45
N PRO A 539 3.60 -35.29 -7.07
CA PRO A 539 3.70 -34.17 -7.99
C PRO A 539 4.71 -34.48 -9.10
N GLY A 540 4.29 -34.33 -10.35
CA GLY A 540 5.15 -34.33 -11.54
C GLY A 540 5.41 -32.91 -12.04
N GLU A 541 5.76 -32.80 -13.31
CA GLU A 541 6.00 -31.52 -13.98
C GLU A 541 4.72 -30.65 -14.08
N PRO A 542 4.85 -29.31 -14.05
CA PRO A 542 3.76 -28.39 -14.37
C PRO A 542 3.10 -28.69 -15.72
N ASP A 543 1.78 -28.54 -15.78
CA ASP A 543 1.01 -28.48 -17.03
C ASP A 543 1.06 -27.07 -17.66
N GLU A 544 0.39 -26.87 -18.79
CA GLU A 544 0.34 -25.58 -19.51
C GLU A 544 -0.27 -24.45 -18.66
N SER A 545 -1.08 -24.79 -17.65
CA SER A 545 -1.62 -23.82 -16.68
C SER A 545 -0.70 -23.57 -15.49
N GLY A 546 0.52 -24.11 -15.52
CA GLY A 546 1.51 -24.03 -14.43
C GLY A 546 1.24 -24.99 -13.26
N ARG A 547 0.17 -25.80 -13.31
CA ARG A 547 -0.22 -26.69 -12.21
C ARG A 547 0.49 -28.03 -12.34
N ARG A 548 1.14 -28.50 -11.27
CA ARG A 548 1.84 -29.80 -11.28
C ARG A 548 0.89 -30.95 -11.62
N ARG A 549 1.31 -31.79 -12.56
CA ARG A 549 0.57 -32.98 -12.97
C ARG A 549 0.61 -34.05 -11.87
N PRO A 550 -0.51 -34.70 -11.53
CA PRO A 550 -0.49 -35.83 -10.61
C PRO A 550 0.03 -37.07 -11.33
N VAL A 551 1.05 -37.73 -10.77
CA VAL A 551 1.63 -38.97 -11.31
C VAL A 551 1.36 -40.13 -10.34
N PRO A 552 0.76 -41.24 -10.78
CA PRO A 552 0.54 -42.41 -9.93
C PRO A 552 1.84 -42.94 -9.33
N VAL A 553 1.82 -43.29 -8.03
CA VAL A 553 2.90 -44.01 -7.37
C VAL A 553 2.63 -45.52 -7.52
N PRO A 554 3.44 -46.27 -8.28
CA PRO A 554 3.20 -47.69 -8.51
C PRO A 554 3.11 -48.48 -7.19
N GLY A 555 2.10 -49.35 -7.08
CA GLY A 555 1.88 -50.21 -5.90
C GLY A 555 1.31 -49.50 -4.66
N ALA A 556 1.08 -48.19 -4.70
CA ALA A 556 0.56 -47.41 -3.57
C ALA A 556 -0.96 -47.18 -3.69
N GLU A 557 -1.75 -48.20 -3.40
CA GLU A 557 -3.21 -48.15 -3.38
C GLU A 557 -3.76 -48.22 -1.94
N ARG A 558 -4.91 -47.59 -1.71
CA ARG A 558 -5.65 -47.67 -0.44
C ARG A 558 -7.12 -47.94 -0.74
N SER A 559 -7.76 -48.72 0.12
CA SER A 559 -9.21 -48.94 0.05
C SER A 559 -9.87 -48.41 1.32
N LEU A 560 -10.92 -47.61 1.16
CA LEU A 560 -11.70 -47.08 2.27
C LEU A 560 -13.16 -47.51 2.12
N LEU A 561 -13.79 -47.85 3.24
CA LEU A 561 -15.21 -48.14 3.29
C LEU A 561 -15.96 -46.84 3.60
N MET A 562 -16.85 -46.43 2.70
CA MET A 562 -17.58 -45.17 2.73
C MET A 562 -19.09 -45.42 2.67
N ASP A 563 -19.89 -44.58 3.31
CA ASP A 563 -21.35 -44.67 3.21
C ASP A 563 -21.84 -43.98 1.93
N HIS A 564 -21.25 -42.83 1.59
CA HIS A 564 -21.55 -42.09 0.36
C HIS A 564 -20.27 -41.62 -0.35
N VAL A 565 -20.36 -41.49 -1.68
CA VAL A 565 -19.35 -40.83 -2.52
C VAL A 565 -20.03 -39.70 -3.29
N ILE A 566 -19.45 -38.51 -3.26
CA ILE A 566 -19.94 -37.31 -3.96
C ILE A 566 -18.84 -36.81 -4.89
N THR A 567 -19.15 -36.61 -6.17
CA THR A 567 -18.22 -36.04 -7.17
C THR A 567 -18.39 -34.52 -7.29
N ALA A 568 -17.26 -33.81 -7.39
CA ALA A 568 -17.16 -32.37 -7.56
C ALA A 568 -15.92 -32.01 -8.41
N ILE A 569 -15.74 -32.72 -9.55
CA ILE A 569 -14.53 -32.64 -10.38
C ILE A 569 -14.61 -31.70 -11.59
N GLY A 570 -15.75 -31.06 -11.83
CA GLY A 570 -15.93 -30.16 -12.97
C GLY A 570 -17.40 -29.87 -13.27
N GLN A 571 -17.62 -28.84 -14.08
CA GLN A 571 -18.94 -28.38 -14.52
C GLN A 571 -18.92 -28.16 -16.03
N GLY A 572 -20.08 -28.26 -16.66
CA GLY A 572 -20.29 -27.97 -18.07
C GLY A 572 -21.59 -27.19 -18.31
N SER A 573 -21.65 -26.54 -19.47
CA SER A 573 -22.79 -25.73 -19.89
C SER A 573 -23.98 -26.59 -20.32
N ASP A 574 -25.18 -26.14 -19.98
CA ASP A 574 -26.42 -26.73 -20.48
C ASP A 574 -26.65 -26.31 -21.94
N ARG A 575 -26.71 -27.31 -22.83
CA ARG A 575 -26.89 -27.10 -24.27
C ARG A 575 -28.34 -26.96 -24.70
N PHE A 576 -29.29 -27.05 -23.76
CA PHE A 576 -30.72 -26.98 -24.07
C PHE A 576 -31.10 -25.71 -24.84
N ALA A 577 -30.53 -24.56 -24.48
CA ALA A 577 -30.84 -23.29 -25.14
C ALA A 577 -30.54 -23.30 -26.66
N PHE A 578 -29.70 -24.24 -27.11
CA PHE A 578 -29.22 -24.40 -28.48
C PHE A 578 -29.67 -25.74 -29.08
N ASP A 579 -30.85 -26.23 -28.70
CA ASP A 579 -31.44 -27.48 -29.19
C ASP A 579 -30.53 -28.72 -29.02
N GLY A 580 -29.66 -28.69 -28.00
CA GLY A 580 -28.69 -29.75 -27.73
C GLY A 580 -27.43 -29.73 -28.61
N GLN A 581 -27.31 -28.76 -29.52
CA GLN A 581 -26.16 -28.62 -30.41
C GLN A 581 -24.93 -28.10 -29.67
N SER A 582 -23.75 -28.39 -30.23
CA SER A 582 -22.49 -27.86 -29.71
C SER A 582 -22.24 -26.48 -30.30
N VAL A 583 -21.90 -25.52 -29.44
CA VAL A 583 -21.57 -24.15 -29.82
C VAL A 583 -20.21 -23.80 -29.23
N ASP A 584 -19.41 -23.03 -29.96
CA ASP A 584 -18.19 -22.40 -29.42
C ASP A 584 -18.61 -21.20 -28.58
N PHE A 585 -18.79 -21.42 -27.27
CA PHE A 585 -19.22 -20.38 -26.34
C PHE A 585 -18.05 -19.42 -26.08
N ARG A 586 -17.91 -18.42 -26.95
CA ARG A 586 -17.06 -17.25 -26.70
C ARG A 586 -17.88 -16.15 -26.06
N GLN A 587 -17.23 -15.35 -25.23
CA GLN A 587 -17.85 -14.16 -24.67
C GLN A 587 -18.21 -13.20 -25.81
N GLY A 588 -19.41 -12.63 -25.74
CA GLY A 588 -19.90 -11.68 -26.73
C GLY A 588 -20.74 -12.33 -27.82
N ARG A 589 -20.72 -11.74 -29.02
CA ARG A 589 -21.48 -12.27 -30.15
C ARG A 589 -20.99 -13.65 -30.56
N ILE A 590 -21.93 -14.58 -30.73
CA ILE A 590 -21.65 -15.94 -31.20
C ILE A 590 -22.23 -16.16 -32.60
N ASP A 591 -21.60 -17.07 -33.34
CA ASP A 591 -22.11 -17.54 -34.64
C ASP A 591 -23.14 -18.65 -34.37
N TRP A 592 -24.41 -18.30 -34.53
CA TRP A 592 -25.54 -19.20 -34.35
C TRP A 592 -26.59 -18.90 -35.42
N ASP A 593 -27.11 -19.95 -36.07
CA ASP A 593 -28.12 -19.84 -37.11
C ASP A 593 -29.48 -19.50 -36.48
N ALA A 594 -29.74 -18.20 -36.35
CA ALA A 594 -31.01 -17.62 -35.92
C ALA A 594 -31.32 -16.36 -36.74
N SER A 595 -32.60 -16.01 -36.80
CA SER A 595 -33.10 -14.80 -37.43
C SER A 595 -32.70 -13.50 -36.71
N VAL A 596 -32.15 -13.62 -35.50
CA VAL A 596 -31.69 -12.50 -34.67
C VAL A 596 -30.27 -12.72 -34.15
N PRO A 597 -29.52 -11.65 -33.82
CA PRO A 597 -28.22 -11.75 -33.19
C PRO A 597 -28.27 -12.47 -31.84
N VAL A 598 -27.29 -13.35 -31.61
CA VAL A 598 -27.15 -14.11 -30.36
C VAL A 598 -25.82 -13.80 -29.68
N PHE A 599 -25.87 -13.58 -28.37
CA PHE A 599 -24.72 -13.29 -27.52
C PHE A 599 -24.61 -14.33 -26.39
N ALA A 600 -23.41 -14.53 -25.85
CA ALA A 600 -23.16 -15.41 -24.72
C ALA A 600 -22.33 -14.71 -23.61
N ALA A 601 -22.69 -14.94 -22.35
CA ALA A 601 -22.04 -14.34 -21.18
C ALA A 601 -21.98 -15.27 -19.97
N GLY A 602 -21.08 -14.96 -19.03
CA GLY A 602 -20.87 -15.68 -17.76
C GLY A 602 -20.22 -17.05 -17.94
N ASP A 603 -20.32 -17.92 -16.92
CA ASP A 603 -19.60 -19.20 -16.80
C ASP A 603 -19.68 -20.16 -18.00
N MET A 604 -20.66 -19.99 -18.89
CA MET A 604 -20.73 -20.77 -20.12
C MET A 604 -19.71 -20.34 -21.18
N ALA A 605 -19.25 -19.09 -21.11
CA ALA A 605 -18.37 -18.44 -22.07
C ALA A 605 -17.05 -17.96 -21.42
N TRP A 606 -17.10 -17.39 -20.22
CA TRP A 606 -15.93 -16.88 -19.50
C TRP A 606 -16.13 -16.85 -17.98
N GLY A 607 -15.03 -17.11 -17.25
CA GLY A 607 -14.98 -17.01 -15.79
C GLY A 607 -15.39 -18.29 -15.04
N GLY A 608 -15.47 -18.18 -13.72
CA GLY A 608 -15.98 -19.23 -12.82
C GLY A 608 -16.37 -18.75 -11.43
N THR A 609 -16.41 -17.43 -11.23
CA THR A 609 -16.78 -16.76 -9.97
C THR A 609 -17.89 -15.75 -10.21
N VAL A 610 -18.63 -15.39 -9.15
CA VAL A 610 -19.73 -14.42 -9.25
C VAL A 610 -19.27 -13.07 -9.80
N THR A 611 -18.10 -12.58 -9.37
CA THR A 611 -17.57 -11.29 -9.82
C THR A 611 -17.10 -11.31 -11.28
N GLU A 612 -16.59 -12.43 -11.79
CA GLU A 612 -16.25 -12.58 -13.21
C GLU A 612 -17.52 -12.63 -14.06
N ALA A 613 -18.56 -13.34 -13.60
CA ALA A 613 -19.83 -13.37 -14.31
C ALA A 613 -20.48 -11.97 -14.38
N ILE A 614 -20.34 -11.14 -13.34
CA ILE A 614 -20.77 -9.73 -13.36
C ILE A 614 -19.98 -8.94 -14.42
N GLY A 615 -18.64 -9.08 -14.44
CA GLY A 615 -17.79 -8.46 -15.46
C GLY A 615 -18.18 -8.83 -16.89
N SER A 616 -18.37 -10.13 -17.13
CA SER A 616 -18.86 -10.66 -18.41
C SER A 616 -20.22 -10.05 -18.79
N GLY A 617 -21.14 -9.93 -17.83
CA GLY A 617 -22.45 -9.30 -18.05
C GLY A 617 -22.36 -7.81 -18.40
N ASN A 618 -21.42 -7.07 -17.78
CA ASN A 618 -21.18 -5.66 -18.10
C ASN A 618 -20.64 -5.49 -19.51
N GLU A 619 -19.57 -6.23 -19.85
CA GLU A 619 -18.91 -6.14 -21.16
C GLU A 619 -19.87 -6.52 -22.30
N VAL A 620 -20.59 -7.63 -22.17
CA VAL A 620 -21.53 -8.08 -23.20
C VAL A 620 -22.72 -7.14 -23.34
N ALA A 621 -23.18 -6.49 -22.26
CA ALA A 621 -24.23 -5.47 -22.37
C ALA A 621 -23.74 -4.22 -23.12
N ASP A 622 -22.48 -3.81 -22.94
CA ASP A 622 -21.88 -2.71 -23.69
C ASP A 622 -21.65 -3.07 -25.16
N GLU A 623 -21.23 -4.31 -25.44
CA GLU A 623 -21.12 -4.84 -26.80
C GLU A 623 -22.49 -4.86 -27.50
N ILE A 624 -23.53 -5.35 -26.83
CA ILE A 624 -24.91 -5.36 -27.36
C ILE A 624 -25.36 -3.94 -27.67
N HIS A 625 -25.11 -2.98 -26.77
CA HIS A 625 -25.49 -1.60 -27.00
C HIS A 625 -24.75 -1.01 -28.22
N ALA A 626 -23.44 -1.20 -28.28
CA ALA A 626 -22.63 -0.73 -29.39
C ALA A 626 -23.06 -1.37 -30.71
N PHE A 627 -23.33 -2.67 -30.71
CA PHE A 627 -23.85 -3.40 -31.87
C PHE A 627 -25.19 -2.83 -32.35
N LEU A 628 -26.17 -2.68 -31.45
CA LEU A 628 -27.50 -2.16 -31.80
C LEU A 628 -27.47 -0.69 -32.25
N ARG A 629 -26.46 0.09 -31.83
CA ARG A 629 -26.31 1.51 -32.18
C ARG A 629 -25.27 1.76 -33.27
N GLU A 630 -24.70 0.71 -33.86
CA GLU A 630 -23.63 0.79 -34.86
C GLU A 630 -22.43 1.66 -34.38
N LEU A 631 -22.12 1.57 -33.08
CA LEU A 631 -20.97 2.23 -32.48
C LEU A 631 -19.75 1.29 -32.49
N PRO A 632 -18.53 1.85 -32.53
CA PRO A 632 -17.33 1.04 -32.32
C PRO A 632 -17.37 0.42 -30.92
N PHE A 633 -17.12 -0.88 -30.84
CA PHE A 633 -16.88 -1.58 -29.58
C PHE A 633 -15.44 -2.06 -29.56
N GLU A 634 -14.69 -1.58 -28.59
CA GLU A 634 -13.40 -2.14 -28.23
C GLU A 634 -13.54 -2.61 -26.77
N PRO A 635 -13.23 -3.88 -26.47
CA PRO A 635 -13.16 -4.34 -25.09
C PRO A 635 -12.27 -3.39 -24.29
N GLU A 636 -12.67 -3.08 -23.06
CA GLU A 636 -11.98 -2.09 -22.24
C GLU A 636 -10.48 -2.40 -22.16
N ALA A 637 -9.66 -1.41 -22.48
CA ALA A 637 -8.22 -1.59 -22.69
C ALA A 637 -7.54 -2.13 -21.42
N THR A 638 -6.44 -2.87 -21.61
CA THR A 638 -5.53 -3.28 -20.52
C THR A 638 -5.29 -2.11 -19.56
N PRO A 639 -5.44 -2.32 -18.23
CA PRO A 639 -5.41 -1.23 -17.27
C PRO A 639 -4.17 -0.34 -17.45
N LEU A 640 -4.36 0.98 -17.41
CA LEU A 640 -3.27 1.97 -17.42
C LEU A 640 -2.21 1.57 -16.37
N GLN A 641 -0.93 1.86 -16.66
CA GLN A 641 0.25 1.57 -15.80
C GLN A 641 -0.08 1.30 -14.32
N VAL A 642 -0.31 0.03 -13.98
CA VAL A 642 -0.73 -0.39 -12.65
C VAL A 642 0.36 -0.05 -11.64
N VAL A 643 -0.01 0.67 -10.58
CA VAL A 643 0.94 1.08 -9.54
C VAL A 643 1.47 -0.14 -8.80
N GLN A 644 2.79 -0.28 -8.73
CA GLN A 644 3.47 -1.35 -8.03
C GLN A 644 3.81 -0.96 -6.57
N PRO A 645 4.04 -1.95 -5.68
CA PRO A 645 4.37 -1.67 -4.28
C PRO A 645 5.63 -0.83 -4.08
N ASP A 646 6.65 -0.99 -4.93
CA ASP A 646 7.92 -0.26 -4.85
C ASP A 646 7.81 1.22 -5.27
N GLU A 647 6.68 1.58 -5.91
CA GLU A 647 6.36 2.96 -6.27
C GLU A 647 5.64 3.71 -5.14
N ILE A 648 5.25 3.02 -4.06
CA ILE A 648 4.59 3.62 -2.90
C ILE A 648 5.64 4.10 -1.90
N ASN A 649 5.52 5.35 -1.46
CA ASN A 649 6.36 5.87 -0.39
C ASN A 649 5.78 5.48 0.97
N PHE A 650 6.21 4.32 1.48
CA PHE A 650 5.73 3.75 2.75
C PHE A 650 6.06 4.59 3.99
N ALA A 651 6.96 5.57 3.91
CA ALA A 651 7.34 6.42 5.05
C ALA A 651 6.17 7.27 5.59
N TYR A 652 5.12 7.46 4.79
CA TYR A 652 3.95 8.26 5.14
C TYR A 652 2.80 7.45 5.76
N TYR A 653 2.95 6.14 5.90
CA TYR A 653 1.90 5.27 6.43
C TYR A 653 2.35 4.63 7.74
N LEU A 654 1.42 4.49 8.67
CA LEU A 654 1.64 3.77 9.92
C LEU A 654 1.12 2.33 9.79
N PRO A 655 1.86 1.34 10.30
CA PRO A 655 1.35 -0.02 10.43
C PRO A 655 0.10 -0.03 11.30
N ALA A 656 -0.94 -0.72 10.84
CA ALA A 656 -2.21 -0.84 11.55
C ALA A 656 -2.80 -2.24 11.31
N PRO A 657 -3.28 -2.93 12.36
CA PRO A 657 -3.83 -4.27 12.21
C PRO A 657 -5.07 -4.25 11.32
N ARG A 658 -5.24 -5.30 10.50
CA ARG A 658 -6.45 -5.50 9.71
C ARG A 658 -7.65 -5.77 10.61
N HIS A 659 -8.76 -5.10 10.35
CA HIS A 659 -10.04 -5.38 10.98
C HIS A 659 -10.67 -6.59 10.30
N TRP A 660 -10.64 -7.72 11.01
CA TRP A 660 -11.24 -8.97 10.57
C TRP A 660 -12.70 -9.06 10.97
N GLU A 661 -13.51 -9.68 10.11
CA GLU A 661 -14.91 -9.94 10.40
C GLU A 661 -15.06 -10.90 11.60
N ARG A 662 -16.13 -10.71 12.38
CA ARG A 662 -16.36 -11.50 13.60
C ARG A 662 -17.02 -12.83 13.23
N ALA A 663 -16.29 -13.94 13.36
CA ALA A 663 -16.84 -15.26 13.07
C ALA A 663 -17.28 -16.04 14.32
N ARG A 664 -18.32 -16.86 14.19
CA ARG A 664 -18.73 -17.83 15.22
C ARG A 664 -17.72 -18.98 15.32
N TYR A 665 -17.62 -19.58 16.52
CA TYR A 665 -16.74 -20.72 16.75
C TYR A 665 -17.24 -21.98 16.05
N ALA A 666 -16.31 -22.78 15.51
CA ALA A 666 -16.61 -24.01 14.77
C ALA A 666 -17.53 -24.99 15.51
N ARG A 667 -17.35 -25.13 16.83
CA ARG A 667 -18.18 -26.01 17.68
C ARG A 667 -19.67 -25.66 17.69
N ASP A 668 -20.01 -24.42 17.38
CA ASP A 668 -21.39 -23.91 17.41
C ASP A 668 -22.10 -24.04 16.05
N LEU A 669 -21.44 -24.65 15.04
CA LEU A 669 -21.93 -24.71 13.66
C LEU A 669 -22.55 -26.07 13.27
N LEU A 670 -22.39 -27.11 14.10
CA LEU A 670 -22.99 -28.42 13.82
C LEU A 670 -24.52 -28.34 13.90
N GLY A 671 -25.21 -28.70 12.82
CA GLY A 671 -26.67 -28.57 12.70
C GLY A 671 -27.18 -27.14 12.50
N ASP A 672 -26.29 -26.15 12.45
CA ASP A 672 -26.63 -24.74 12.28
C ASP A 672 -26.25 -24.27 10.87
N PHE A 673 -27.24 -23.81 10.09
CA PHE A 673 -27.07 -23.30 8.73
C PHE A 673 -27.13 -21.77 8.65
N SER A 674 -27.13 -21.08 9.79
CA SER A 674 -27.01 -19.63 9.84
C SER A 674 -25.62 -19.17 9.39
N GLU A 675 -25.57 -17.90 8.99
CA GLU A 675 -24.35 -17.24 8.55
C GLU A 675 -23.28 -17.26 9.65
N ARG A 676 -22.07 -17.72 9.29
CA ARG A 676 -20.96 -17.87 10.24
C ARG A 676 -20.35 -16.53 10.65
N THR A 677 -20.18 -15.65 9.66
CA THR A 677 -19.37 -14.44 9.76
C THR A 677 -20.29 -13.24 9.88
N LYS A 678 -20.07 -12.39 10.88
CA LYS A 678 -20.71 -11.08 11.00
C LYS A 678 -19.78 -10.03 10.39
N GLY A 679 -20.32 -9.19 9.52
CA GLY A 679 -19.58 -8.09 8.90
C GLY A 679 -19.07 -7.07 9.93
N LEU A 680 -18.30 -6.11 9.44
CA LEU A 680 -17.78 -4.99 10.24
C LEU A 680 -18.91 -4.02 10.60
N ASP A 681 -18.81 -3.39 11.77
CA ASP A 681 -19.64 -2.24 12.10
C ASP A 681 -19.12 -0.92 11.47
N GLU A 682 -19.89 0.16 11.56
CA GLU A 682 -19.57 1.43 10.91
C GLU A 682 -18.20 1.99 11.33
N ALA A 683 -17.88 1.90 12.63
CA ALA A 683 -16.61 2.40 13.15
C ALA A 683 -15.44 1.54 12.67
N GLU A 684 -15.62 0.21 12.63
CA GLU A 684 -14.64 -0.72 12.07
C GLU A 684 -14.42 -0.49 10.56
N VAL A 685 -15.48 -0.20 9.79
CA VAL A 685 -15.36 0.12 8.35
C VAL A 685 -14.56 1.39 8.13
N VAL A 686 -14.86 2.46 8.88
CA VAL A 686 -14.10 3.72 8.78
C VAL A 686 -12.62 3.49 9.16
N ALA A 687 -12.37 2.73 10.23
CA ALA A 687 -11.01 2.41 10.66
C ALA A 687 -10.25 1.55 9.62
N GLU A 688 -10.92 0.56 9.03
CA GLU A 688 -10.32 -0.33 8.03
C GLU A 688 -10.01 0.40 6.73
N THR A 689 -10.93 1.24 6.26
CA THR A 689 -10.76 2.03 5.03
C THR A 689 -9.72 3.13 5.17
N ALA A 690 -9.50 3.67 6.38
CA ALA A 690 -8.41 4.59 6.68
C ALA A 690 -7.01 3.96 6.51
N ARG A 691 -6.91 2.62 6.40
CA ARG A 691 -5.68 1.90 6.04
C ARG A 691 -5.40 1.94 4.54
N CYS A 692 -6.29 2.46 3.70
CA CYS A 692 -6.05 2.54 2.26
C CYS A 692 -4.84 3.42 1.92
N LEU A 693 -3.98 2.94 1.01
CA LEU A 693 -2.83 3.71 0.51
C LEU A 693 -3.19 4.67 -0.64
N HIS A 694 -4.45 4.66 -1.08
CA HIS A 694 -4.96 5.49 -2.18
C HIS A 694 -4.10 5.45 -3.46
N CYS A 695 -3.50 4.30 -3.77
CA CYS A 695 -2.54 4.12 -4.88
C CYS A 695 -3.02 4.75 -6.19
N GLY A 696 -2.10 5.40 -6.91
CA GLY A 696 -2.27 5.82 -8.30
C GLY A 696 -3.13 7.07 -8.55
N ASP A 697 -3.88 7.55 -7.56
CA ASP A 697 -4.66 8.78 -7.74
C ASP A 697 -4.59 9.69 -6.50
N CYS A 698 -4.60 10.99 -6.74
CA CYS A 698 -4.42 12.02 -5.74
C CYS A 698 -5.63 12.06 -4.80
N TYR A 699 -5.39 11.88 -3.50
CA TYR A 699 -6.43 11.99 -2.47
C TYR A 699 -6.33 13.30 -1.67
N SER A 700 -5.63 14.30 -2.22
CA SER A 700 -5.44 15.63 -1.60
C SER A 700 -4.82 15.61 -0.20
N CYS A 701 -3.82 14.75 0.05
CA CYS A 701 -3.13 14.67 1.36
C CYS A 701 -2.36 15.93 1.77
N GLY A 702 -2.05 16.81 0.82
CA GLY A 702 -1.33 18.06 1.07
C GLY A 702 0.19 17.95 1.19
N ASN A 703 0.79 16.75 1.15
CA ASN A 703 2.25 16.59 1.23
C ASN A 703 2.99 17.42 0.19
N CYS A 704 2.56 17.38 -1.07
CA CYS A 704 3.18 18.14 -2.13
C CYS A 704 3.12 19.66 -1.90
N ILE A 705 2.06 20.20 -1.27
CA ILE A 705 2.02 21.60 -0.83
C ILE A 705 3.11 21.84 0.22
N ASN A 706 3.15 21.01 1.26
CA ASN A 706 4.06 21.18 2.39
C ASN A 706 5.54 21.15 2.00
N PHE A 707 5.89 20.34 1.00
CA PHE A 707 7.26 20.19 0.52
C PHE A 707 7.59 21.06 -0.70
N CYS A 708 6.65 21.85 -1.23
CA CYS A 708 6.93 22.71 -2.36
C CYS A 708 7.81 23.90 -1.92
N PRO A 709 9.08 24.00 -2.37
CA PRO A 709 9.97 25.07 -1.92
C PRO A 709 9.57 26.46 -2.43
N ASP A 710 8.74 26.51 -3.48
CA ASP A 710 8.32 27.74 -4.14
C ASP A 710 6.85 28.11 -3.87
N ALA A 711 6.14 27.33 -3.03
CA ALA A 711 4.70 27.45 -2.81
C ALA A 711 3.88 27.47 -4.13
N ALA A 712 4.32 26.71 -5.12
CA ALA A 712 3.73 26.62 -6.45
C ALA A 712 2.60 25.59 -6.55
N ILE A 713 2.09 25.07 -5.43
CA ILE A 713 0.97 24.13 -5.39
C ILE A 713 -0.14 24.75 -4.54
N PHE A 714 -1.36 24.77 -5.09
CA PHE A 714 -2.53 25.35 -4.46
C PHE A 714 -3.73 24.41 -4.54
N VAL A 715 -4.77 24.69 -3.75
CA VAL A 715 -6.05 23.97 -3.78
C VAL A 715 -7.02 24.76 -4.67
N ASP A 716 -7.58 24.13 -5.69
CA ASP A 716 -8.60 24.77 -6.54
C ASP A 716 -9.97 24.82 -5.85
N GLU A 717 -10.94 25.49 -6.48
CA GLU A 717 -12.31 25.63 -5.95
C GLU A 717 -13.01 24.29 -5.70
N ALA A 718 -12.56 23.21 -6.37
CA ALA A 718 -13.07 21.87 -6.21
C ALA A 718 -12.31 21.05 -5.15
N GLY A 719 -11.39 21.67 -4.39
CA GLY A 719 -10.61 21.00 -3.35
C GLY A 719 -9.46 20.15 -3.89
N ARG A 720 -9.10 20.29 -5.17
CA ARG A 720 -8.06 19.49 -5.82
C ARG A 720 -6.74 20.23 -5.81
N LEU A 721 -5.66 19.49 -5.60
CA LEU A 721 -4.31 20.04 -5.67
C LEU A 721 -3.95 20.35 -7.13
N ARG A 722 -3.41 21.55 -7.36
CA ARG A 722 -2.99 22.07 -8.67
C ARG A 722 -1.61 22.69 -8.57
N ILE A 723 -0.85 22.56 -9.65
CA ILE A 723 0.48 23.16 -9.77
C ILE A 723 0.32 24.46 -10.57
N ASP A 724 0.78 25.57 -9.99
CA ASP A 724 0.96 26.81 -10.73
C ASP A 724 2.30 26.75 -11.50
N TYR A 725 2.18 26.46 -12.79
CA TYR A 725 3.34 26.35 -13.68
C TYR A 725 4.02 27.69 -13.96
N ASP A 726 3.43 28.83 -13.59
CA ASP A 726 4.14 30.12 -13.68
C ASP A 726 5.23 30.24 -12.61
N TYR A 727 5.13 29.49 -11.51
CA TYR A 727 6.09 29.53 -10.40
C TYR A 727 6.86 28.22 -10.21
N CYS A 728 6.33 27.09 -10.69
CA CYS A 728 6.97 25.79 -10.54
C CYS A 728 8.32 25.71 -11.28
N LYS A 729 9.43 25.63 -10.52
CA LYS A 729 10.79 25.46 -11.07
C LYS A 729 11.11 24.04 -11.52
N GLY A 730 10.19 23.09 -11.35
CA GLY A 730 10.38 21.70 -11.76
C GLY A 730 11.49 20.98 -11.00
N CYS A 731 11.51 21.07 -9.66
CA CYS A 731 12.49 20.38 -8.82
C CYS A 731 12.16 18.90 -8.53
N GLY A 732 10.91 18.48 -8.77
CA GLY A 732 10.47 17.09 -8.58
C GLY A 732 10.24 16.64 -7.14
N ILE A 733 10.47 17.48 -6.13
CA ILE A 733 10.28 17.12 -4.71
C ILE A 733 8.85 16.65 -4.43
N CYS A 734 7.84 17.34 -4.96
CA CYS A 734 6.44 16.94 -4.82
C CYS A 734 6.15 15.52 -5.36
N VAL A 735 6.89 15.08 -6.38
CA VAL A 735 6.77 13.74 -6.97
C VAL A 735 7.41 12.71 -6.05
N GLN A 736 8.60 13.00 -5.50
CA GLN A 736 9.29 12.12 -4.55
C GLN A 736 8.52 11.96 -3.22
N GLU A 737 7.91 13.03 -2.75
CA GLU A 737 7.14 13.05 -1.50
C GLU A 737 5.67 12.65 -1.68
N CYS A 738 5.26 12.26 -2.89
CA CYS A 738 3.93 11.75 -3.15
C CYS A 738 3.77 10.35 -2.52
N PRO A 739 2.88 10.17 -1.53
CA PRO A 739 2.79 8.91 -0.80
C PRO A 739 2.12 7.79 -1.62
N CYS A 740 1.33 8.12 -2.64
CA CYS A 740 0.52 7.16 -3.39
C CYS A 740 0.90 7.02 -4.87
N SER A 741 2.01 7.62 -5.33
CA SER A 741 2.43 7.59 -6.74
C SER A 741 1.40 8.22 -7.72
N ALA A 742 0.75 9.31 -7.28
CA ALA A 742 -0.22 10.07 -8.09
C ALA A 742 0.41 11.23 -8.88
N MET A 743 1.73 11.30 -8.95
CA MET A 743 2.47 12.34 -9.66
C MET A 743 3.57 11.71 -10.51
N GLN A 744 3.83 12.31 -11.67
CA GLN A 744 4.93 11.94 -12.56
C GLN A 744 5.84 13.15 -12.81
N PHE A 745 7.05 12.88 -13.30
CA PHE A 745 8.06 13.90 -13.59
C PHE A 745 8.62 13.70 -15.00
N THR A 746 8.16 14.49 -15.96
CA THR A 746 8.45 14.29 -17.38
C THR A 746 9.26 15.43 -17.98
N LEU A 747 10.06 15.14 -19.00
CA LEU A 747 10.58 16.15 -19.92
C LEU A 747 9.39 16.64 -20.76
N THR A 748 8.94 17.85 -20.50
CA THR A 748 7.97 18.54 -21.35
C THR A 748 8.61 19.86 -21.69
N GLU A 749 8.92 20.09 -22.97
CA GLU A 749 9.48 21.37 -23.42
C GLU A 749 8.56 22.50 -22.95
N THR A 750 9.15 23.48 -22.26
CA THR A 750 8.47 24.73 -21.98
C THR A 750 8.20 25.40 -23.32
N ALA A 751 6.93 25.53 -23.70
CA ALA A 751 6.55 26.34 -24.84
C ALA A 751 7.14 27.75 -24.64
N SER A 752 7.95 28.18 -25.60
CA SER A 752 8.73 29.42 -25.58
C SER A 752 7.90 30.69 -25.65
#